data_AF-A0A3P8EJF1-F1
#
_entry.id   AF-A0A3P8EJF1-F1
#
_cell.length_a   1.000
_cell.length_b   1.000
_cell.length_c   1.000
_cell.angle_alpha   90.00
_cell.angle_beta   90.00
_cell.angle_gamma   90.00
#
_symmetry.space_group_name_H-M   'P 1'
#
loop_
_entity.id
_entity.type
_entity.pdbx_description
1 polymer ?
#
loop_
_entity_poly.entity_id
_entity_poly.type
_entity_poly.pdbx_seq_one_letter_code
_entity_poly.pdbx_strand_id
1 'polypeptide(L)'
;MSVRPYICLSILDVEWRANHTVPQVAECVQHLDLSWLPALFLIIFCPLPLYDLYRSEHARARCHSPITYRILICVVLVVDLTCSFFYNAYNYFILENKNTLQYMVGLCLALTLLIACRNRGIVTSGVLFLYWLLMVICGLPEFRFLLERHFRFRFALYLIYYPLICLELILSCFADTPSGEFVGKQTCPELSTSFLNQITFNWFTGLAVKGYKRPLEREDLWSVNERDRADNLIPQFYHNFRQQFKGRSKIFKATHPSVLIPLFQTYKFTFISGALLKLTFDLLQFVAPALLRYLISFIQNHDQPLWYGISIASGMFLVAVVQSMILHQYFHLMFRLGMNIRSVLTSAVYTKAMNLSNNARKNRTTGEIVNLMQVDIQRLQDMTTFVMLFWSAPLQVCLSIVFLWRILGVAVIAGLVILIAMVPINSYISVKMRKCQVQQMKYKDERLKMMSEVLNGIKVLKLYAWEKSMENTIREKEIGVLKKLAFLNAATTLSWACAPFLVAVLSFAVFVTIDPDNNILTPQVTFVALALFNILRFPLAIFAMIFMLSRQCNAIWTTIFLHVDDALKVENATFTWENGDGEETLKNITMSVGRGQLVAIVGKVGAGKSSLLQAVLGEMNKISGSVNVSGSVAYVPQQAWIQNLTLRNNILFNRAYDRTFYEKVLDACALRQDLESLPAEDMTEIGEKGINLSGGQKQRVSLARAVYSHADIVLLDDPLSAVDSHVGRHIFENVISSTTGILAQSTRILVTHGLHYLKFCDKIIVMKAGEISEMGTYQELMARQGAFSEFLEEFLVEETKKRGRSVSFGDDAEEVTEILNEMEKVSPGRRRRIESQLSQEVVNAAPIHDKVLVGKAEEKVALLGEEAKNSQKSRLVEKEAVETGKVKWSVYLTYIKAIGLVIAVLFIAVYILSSVLGVASNLWLAKWSDDAQMIQSTSNGSSYETNMRLAIYAALGVGQALFVCAASIVMALGMVGASRILHEGILKNILHSPMLFFDTTPLGRILNRFGKDMEAIDTTLPGSIRSMLMTVFNVIATLVVIIIATPIIALPFAFLAVFYILVLVGNCLQKSSHHHHHLDPAHPCLLIEPKTSDSDVLLQCDVCTSSLSLSFYLVSVRRFFCSVSPGSRQCRGKAERAGSEFDCFVFSGKCVRRVKLA
;
A
#
# COMPACT_ATOMS: atom_id res chain seq x y z
N MET A 1 30.55 3.94 -63.92
CA MET A 1 30.80 4.44 -62.55
C MET A 1 30.17 5.82 -62.41
N SER A 2 28.94 5.90 -61.92
CA SER A 2 28.34 7.17 -61.48
C SER A 2 28.21 7.14 -59.97
N VAL A 3 28.86 8.11 -59.33
CA VAL A 3 28.77 8.35 -57.89
C VAL A 3 27.37 8.84 -57.59
N ARG A 4 26.62 8.06 -56.82
CA ARG A 4 25.32 8.43 -56.26
C ARG A 4 25.47 8.41 -54.74
N PRO A 5 25.30 9.54 -54.03
CA PRO A 5 25.39 9.57 -52.57
C PRO A 5 24.02 9.15 -52.04
N TYR A 6 23.83 7.86 -51.76
CA TYR A 6 22.61 7.38 -51.10
C TYR A 6 22.97 6.56 -49.87
N ILE A 7 22.28 6.88 -48.78
CA ILE A 7 21.99 5.95 -47.68
C ILE A 7 21.66 4.59 -48.30
N CYS A 8 22.38 3.53 -47.93
CA CYS A 8 22.15 2.20 -48.47
C CYS A 8 20.84 1.62 -47.92
N LEU A 9 19.71 1.94 -48.58
CA LEU A 9 18.36 1.50 -48.20
C LEU A 9 18.14 -0.02 -48.36
N SER A 10 19.05 -0.72 -49.03
CA SER A 10 18.99 -2.17 -49.24
C SER A 10 19.85 -2.90 -48.20
N ILE A 11 19.23 -3.39 -47.11
CA ILE A 11 19.93 -4.14 -46.04
C ILE A 11 20.56 -5.44 -46.56
N LEU A 12 19.97 -6.03 -47.60
CA LEU A 12 20.41 -7.27 -48.24
C LEU A 12 20.75 -6.99 -49.71
N ASP A 13 21.72 -7.71 -50.26
CA ASP A 13 22.13 -7.56 -51.67
C ASP A 13 21.09 -8.19 -52.63
N VAL A 14 20.92 -7.60 -53.82
CA VAL A 14 19.83 -7.95 -54.77
C VAL A 14 20.11 -9.23 -55.56
N GLU A 15 21.34 -9.77 -55.53
CA GLU A 15 21.75 -11.03 -56.20
C GLU A 15 21.25 -12.30 -55.49
N TRP A 16 20.02 -12.21 -54.99
CA TRP A 16 19.42 -13.06 -53.98
C TRP A 16 18.77 -14.33 -54.57
N ARG A 17 19.47 -14.97 -55.51
CA ARG A 17 19.01 -16.14 -56.27
C ARG A 17 20.05 -17.24 -56.48
N ALA A 18 21.33 -16.98 -56.17
CA ALA A 18 22.40 -17.95 -56.43
C ALA A 18 22.97 -18.53 -55.13
N ASN A 19 22.55 -19.76 -54.79
CA ASN A 19 23.28 -20.82 -54.06
C ASN A 19 23.94 -20.59 -52.68
N HIS A 20 23.86 -19.42 -52.05
CA HIS A 20 24.36 -19.25 -50.67
C HIS A 20 23.27 -19.58 -49.64
N THR A 21 23.54 -20.52 -48.72
CA THR A 21 22.53 -21.05 -47.80
C THR A 21 22.25 -20.16 -46.57
N VAL A 22 22.97 -19.05 -46.43
CA VAL A 22 23.07 -18.24 -45.19
C VAL A 22 23.29 -16.75 -45.57
N PRO A 23 22.69 -15.75 -44.87
CA PRO A 23 22.60 -14.37 -45.38
C PRO A 23 23.92 -13.60 -45.30
N GLN A 24 24.23 -12.84 -46.36
CA GLN A 24 25.28 -11.82 -46.39
C GLN A 24 24.63 -10.42 -46.47
N VAL A 25 25.02 -9.54 -45.54
CA VAL A 25 24.60 -8.12 -45.54
C VAL A 25 25.41 -7.41 -46.64
N ALA A 26 24.80 -6.47 -47.38
CA ALA A 26 25.51 -5.73 -48.42
C ALA A 26 26.76 -5.02 -47.86
N GLU A 27 27.89 -5.08 -48.58
CA GLU A 27 29.20 -4.54 -48.14
C GLU A 27 29.11 -3.05 -47.76
N CYS A 28 28.26 -2.28 -48.44
CA CYS A 28 27.93 -0.89 -48.11
C CYS A 28 27.27 -0.71 -46.73
N VAL A 29 26.28 -1.55 -46.40
CA VAL A 29 25.51 -1.47 -45.14
C VAL A 29 26.36 -1.91 -43.94
N GLN A 30 27.24 -2.89 -44.14
CA GLN A 30 28.18 -3.35 -43.11
C GLN A 30 29.16 -2.25 -42.69
N HIS A 31 29.70 -1.52 -43.67
CA HIS A 31 30.80 -0.57 -43.44
C HIS A 31 30.37 0.89 -43.25
N LEU A 32 29.11 1.24 -43.54
CA LEU A 32 28.58 2.60 -43.43
C LEU A 32 27.47 2.71 -42.37
N ASP A 33 26.39 1.93 -42.50
CA ASP A 33 25.17 2.13 -41.68
C ASP A 33 25.28 1.46 -40.31
N LEU A 34 25.75 0.21 -40.25
CA LEU A 34 25.88 -0.55 -38.99
C LEU A 34 27.03 -0.02 -38.12
N SER A 35 28.08 0.52 -38.71
CA SER A 35 29.26 1.04 -38.00
C SER A 35 29.01 2.42 -37.36
N TRP A 36 28.20 3.28 -37.98
CA TRP A 36 27.83 4.59 -37.41
C TRP A 36 26.84 4.49 -36.25
N LEU A 37 25.98 3.47 -36.25
CA LEU A 37 24.81 3.35 -35.35
C LEU A 37 25.19 3.38 -33.85
N PRO A 38 26.21 2.63 -33.36
CA PRO A 38 26.68 2.75 -31.97
C PRO A 38 27.23 4.13 -31.61
N ALA A 39 27.97 4.77 -32.51
CA ALA A 39 28.54 6.09 -32.26
C ALA A 39 27.46 7.18 -32.18
N LEU A 40 26.48 7.14 -33.12
CA LEU A 40 25.33 8.04 -33.11
C LEU A 40 24.48 7.86 -31.84
N PHE A 41 24.24 6.61 -31.42
CA PHE A 41 23.55 6.32 -30.17
C PHE A 41 24.26 6.97 -28.97
N LEU A 42 25.57 6.77 -28.84
CA LEU A 42 26.32 7.33 -27.72
C LEU A 42 26.29 8.86 -27.72
N ILE A 43 26.40 9.51 -28.89
CA ILE A 43 26.34 10.97 -29.03
C ILE A 43 24.97 11.52 -28.62
N ILE A 44 23.88 10.91 -29.11
CA ILE A 44 22.50 11.35 -28.83
C ILE A 44 22.17 11.22 -27.33
N PHE A 45 22.60 10.11 -26.71
CA PHE A 45 22.27 9.82 -25.30
C PHE A 45 23.34 10.26 -24.29
N CYS A 46 24.46 10.83 -24.74
CA CYS A 46 25.53 11.39 -23.89
C CYS A 46 25.07 12.42 -22.83
N PRO A 47 24.06 13.29 -23.09
CA PRO A 47 23.60 14.26 -22.08
C PRO A 47 23.07 13.62 -20.79
N LEU A 48 22.55 12.38 -20.85
CA LEU A 48 22.00 11.67 -19.68
C LEU A 48 23.09 11.30 -18.65
N PRO A 49 24.16 10.54 -18.99
CA PRO A 49 25.24 10.27 -18.06
C PRO A 49 25.97 11.55 -17.63
N LEU A 50 26.04 12.59 -18.48
CA LEU A 50 26.59 13.89 -18.08
C LEU A 50 25.74 14.59 -17.01
N TYR A 51 24.42 14.50 -17.09
CA TYR A 51 23.51 14.99 -16.06
C TYR A 51 23.68 14.23 -14.74
N ASP A 52 23.79 12.89 -14.81
CA ASP A 52 24.04 12.06 -13.63
C ASP A 52 25.41 12.37 -12.99
N LEU A 53 26.43 12.63 -13.82
CA LEU A 53 27.77 13.06 -13.39
C LEU A 53 27.75 14.43 -12.71
N TYR A 54 26.95 15.37 -13.21
CA TYR A 54 26.78 16.71 -12.61
C TYR A 54 26.15 16.63 -11.22
N ARG A 55 25.18 15.72 -11.03
CA ARG A 55 24.46 15.55 -9.77
C ARG A 55 25.20 14.66 -8.76
N SER A 56 26.12 13.82 -9.20
CA SER A 56 26.85 12.89 -8.33
C SER A 56 27.90 13.59 -7.47
N GLU A 57 27.76 13.46 -6.16
CA GLU A 57 28.75 13.85 -5.14
C GLU A 57 29.48 12.63 -4.54
N HIS A 58 29.36 11.44 -5.16
CA HIS A 58 29.91 10.20 -4.59
C HIS A 58 31.44 10.10 -4.67
N ALA A 59 32.00 9.36 -3.70
CA ALA A 59 33.43 9.04 -3.65
C ALA A 59 33.85 8.12 -4.83
N ARG A 60 35.12 8.25 -5.27
CA ARG A 60 35.70 7.48 -6.39
C ARG A 60 35.44 5.97 -6.26
N ALA A 61 35.28 5.26 -7.37
CA ALA A 61 35.21 3.79 -7.36
C ALA A 61 36.55 3.17 -6.90
N ARG A 62 36.51 1.97 -6.30
CA ARG A 62 37.72 1.27 -5.84
C ARG A 62 38.65 0.92 -7.00
N CYS A 63 39.95 0.86 -6.74
CA CYS A 63 40.94 0.50 -7.77
C CYS A 63 40.75 -0.91 -8.36
N HIS A 64 40.21 -1.87 -7.60
CA HIS A 64 39.97 -3.26 -8.06
C HIS A 64 38.52 -3.55 -8.50
N SER A 65 37.74 -2.53 -8.88
CA SER A 65 36.38 -2.76 -9.39
C SER A 65 36.38 -3.06 -10.91
N PRO A 66 35.32 -3.69 -11.45
CA PRO A 66 35.17 -3.98 -12.88
C PRO A 66 35.47 -2.77 -13.79
N ILE A 67 35.11 -1.54 -13.39
CA ILE A 67 35.40 -0.31 -14.15
C ILE A 67 36.87 -0.11 -14.50
N THR A 68 37.81 -0.56 -13.64
CA THR A 68 39.24 -0.42 -13.92
C THR A 68 39.67 -1.34 -15.06
N TYR A 69 39.17 -2.57 -15.09
CA TYR A 69 39.40 -3.51 -16.19
C TYR A 69 38.73 -3.04 -17.48
N ARG A 70 37.54 -2.44 -17.38
CA ARG A 70 36.85 -1.83 -18.53
C ARG A 70 37.66 -0.67 -19.11
N ILE A 71 38.12 0.28 -18.28
CA ILE A 71 38.99 1.36 -18.74
C ILE A 71 40.26 0.79 -19.41
N LEU A 72 40.88 -0.25 -18.85
CA LEU A 72 42.07 -0.88 -19.44
C LEU A 72 41.77 -1.49 -20.82
N ILE A 73 40.69 -2.27 -20.94
CA ILE A 73 40.29 -2.89 -22.21
C ILE A 73 39.91 -1.83 -23.24
N CYS A 74 39.17 -0.79 -22.84
CA CYS A 74 38.81 0.32 -23.71
C CYS A 74 40.05 1.08 -24.22
N VAL A 75 41.09 1.27 -23.39
CA VAL A 75 42.38 1.82 -23.85
C VAL A 75 43.04 0.91 -24.89
N VAL A 76 43.06 -0.41 -24.66
CA VAL A 76 43.60 -1.38 -25.63
C VAL A 76 42.82 -1.35 -26.95
N LEU A 77 41.48 -1.25 -26.90
CA LEU A 77 40.61 -1.11 -28.08
C LEU A 77 40.91 0.17 -28.87
N VAL A 78 41.14 1.30 -28.18
CA VAL A 78 41.55 2.55 -28.84
C VAL A 78 42.92 2.39 -29.50
N VAL A 79 43.89 1.74 -28.83
CA VAL A 79 45.23 1.49 -29.40
C VAL A 79 45.15 0.60 -30.64
N ASP A 80 44.44 -0.53 -30.57
CA ASP A 80 44.24 -1.44 -31.70
C ASP A 80 43.64 -0.71 -32.92
N LEU A 81 42.63 0.12 -32.69
CA LEU A 81 41.99 0.89 -33.73
C LEU A 81 42.89 2.00 -34.29
N THR A 82 43.75 2.63 -33.47
CA THR A 82 44.77 3.56 -33.96
C THR A 82 45.81 2.85 -34.83
N CYS A 83 46.26 1.65 -34.46
CA CYS A 83 47.16 0.84 -35.28
C CYS A 83 46.50 0.46 -36.61
N SER A 84 45.23 0.08 -36.58
CA SER A 84 44.42 -0.16 -37.78
C SER A 84 44.29 1.11 -38.63
N PHE A 85 44.08 2.28 -38.02
CA PHE A 85 44.04 3.56 -38.73
C PHE A 85 45.37 3.89 -39.41
N PHE A 86 46.51 3.77 -38.71
CA PHE A 86 47.83 4.01 -39.30
C PHE A 86 48.19 2.99 -40.38
N TYR A 87 47.85 1.71 -40.19
CA TYR A 87 48.05 0.68 -41.22
C TYR A 87 47.20 0.97 -42.46
N ASN A 88 45.93 1.35 -42.26
CA ASN A 88 45.07 1.75 -43.37
C ASN A 88 45.59 3.02 -44.03
N ALA A 89 46.01 4.04 -43.27
CA ALA A 89 46.62 5.30 -43.73
C ALA A 89 47.91 5.08 -44.54
N TYR A 90 48.76 4.15 -44.08
CA TYR A 90 49.98 3.73 -44.79
C TYR A 90 49.66 3.05 -46.12
N ASN A 91 48.63 2.20 -46.16
CA ASN A 91 48.12 1.59 -47.39
C ASN A 91 47.21 2.53 -48.22
N TYR A 92 46.88 3.73 -47.70
CA TYR A 92 45.81 4.62 -48.20
C TYR A 92 46.21 5.53 -49.34
N PHE A 93 47.46 5.53 -49.78
CA PHE A 93 47.87 6.37 -50.91
C PHE A 93 47.17 5.97 -52.24
N ILE A 94 46.29 4.95 -52.25
CA ILE A 94 45.57 4.47 -53.44
C ILE A 94 44.02 4.52 -53.29
N LEU A 95 43.42 4.55 -52.08
CA LEU A 95 41.97 4.32 -51.89
C LEU A 95 41.31 5.10 -50.74
N GLU A 96 40.14 5.69 -50.99
CA GLU A 96 39.22 6.26 -50.01
C GLU A 96 38.52 5.18 -49.14
N ASN A 97 38.90 5.03 -47.88
CA ASN A 97 38.21 4.24 -46.86
C ASN A 97 37.91 5.08 -45.59
N LYS A 98 36.72 5.72 -45.53
CA LYS A 98 36.29 6.67 -44.47
C LYS A 98 35.81 6.02 -43.15
N ASN A 99 35.97 4.70 -42.98
CA ASN A 99 35.21 3.93 -41.99
C ASN A 99 35.87 3.82 -40.60
N THR A 100 37.20 3.90 -40.51
CA THR A 100 37.94 3.75 -39.24
C THR A 100 37.76 4.95 -38.29
N LEU A 101 37.44 6.13 -38.83
CA LEU A 101 37.23 7.35 -38.04
C LEU A 101 35.95 7.29 -37.17
N GLN A 102 34.93 6.56 -37.64
CA GLN A 102 33.63 6.42 -36.97
C GLN A 102 33.80 5.78 -35.57
N TYR A 103 34.46 4.61 -35.54
CA TYR A 103 34.72 3.83 -34.33
C TYR A 103 35.64 4.56 -33.34
N MET A 104 36.59 5.36 -33.83
CA MET A 104 37.50 6.14 -33.01
C MET A 104 36.76 7.21 -32.19
N VAL A 105 35.82 7.94 -32.81
CA VAL A 105 35.04 8.97 -32.11
C VAL A 105 34.17 8.36 -31.00
N GLY A 106 33.50 7.24 -31.30
CA GLY A 106 32.67 6.53 -30.32
C GLY A 106 33.45 5.99 -29.13
N LEU A 107 34.59 5.32 -29.38
CA LEU A 107 35.42 4.74 -28.31
C LEU A 107 36.10 5.80 -27.44
N CYS A 108 36.59 6.90 -28.03
CA CYS A 108 37.15 8.03 -27.26
C CYS A 108 36.10 8.65 -26.33
N LEU A 109 34.87 8.83 -26.82
CA LEU A 109 33.77 9.32 -26.00
C LEU A 109 33.39 8.30 -24.90
N ALA A 110 33.34 7.01 -25.21
CA ALA A 110 33.09 5.96 -24.22
C ALA A 110 34.18 5.91 -23.12
N LEU A 111 35.45 6.06 -23.51
CA LEU A 111 36.58 6.10 -22.58
C LEU A 111 36.50 7.30 -21.63
N THR A 112 36.22 8.50 -22.16
CA THR A 112 36.07 9.71 -21.32
C THR A 112 34.92 9.58 -20.33
N LEU A 113 33.79 9.01 -20.76
CA LEU A 113 32.66 8.73 -19.88
C LEU A 113 32.98 7.67 -18.82
N LEU A 114 33.69 6.58 -19.16
CA LEU A 114 34.11 5.56 -18.19
C LEU A 114 35.04 6.14 -17.11
N ILE A 115 35.99 7.00 -17.50
CA ILE A 115 36.89 7.69 -16.57
C ILE A 115 36.09 8.66 -15.68
N ALA A 116 35.15 9.41 -16.25
CA ALA A 116 34.29 10.31 -15.50
C ALA A 116 33.41 9.56 -14.48
N CYS A 117 32.80 8.44 -14.88
CA CYS A 117 32.00 7.57 -14.01
C CYS A 117 32.84 7.01 -12.86
N ARG A 118 34.08 6.55 -13.12
CA ARG A 118 35.01 6.09 -12.07
C ARG A 118 35.32 7.20 -11.06
N ASN A 119 35.61 8.40 -11.55
CA ASN A 119 36.01 9.54 -10.71
C ASN A 119 34.86 10.08 -9.84
N ARG A 120 33.61 9.97 -10.31
CA ARG A 120 32.40 10.42 -9.61
C ARG A 120 31.62 9.29 -8.93
N GLY A 121 32.18 8.08 -8.87
CA GLY A 121 31.59 6.95 -8.14
C GLY A 121 30.25 6.43 -8.69
N ILE A 122 29.97 6.60 -9.98
CA ILE A 122 28.73 6.08 -10.60
C ILE A 122 28.87 4.57 -10.78
N VAL A 123 28.00 3.81 -10.11
CA VAL A 123 28.07 2.34 -10.05
C VAL A 123 27.67 1.67 -11.37
N THR A 124 26.75 2.29 -12.13
CA THR A 124 26.26 1.75 -13.40
C THR A 124 25.81 2.84 -14.35
N SER A 125 26.04 2.67 -15.65
CA SER A 125 25.45 3.50 -16.70
C SER A 125 24.76 2.62 -17.73
N GLY A 126 23.44 2.80 -17.89
CA GLY A 126 22.65 2.10 -18.90
C GLY A 126 23.04 2.50 -20.33
N VAL A 127 23.41 3.77 -20.55
CA VAL A 127 23.86 4.26 -21.86
C VAL A 127 25.15 3.56 -22.31
N LEU A 128 26.12 3.39 -21.40
CA LEU A 128 27.35 2.67 -21.71
C LEU A 128 27.09 1.18 -21.95
N PHE A 129 26.21 0.54 -21.18
CA PHE A 129 25.84 -0.86 -21.41
C PHE A 129 25.20 -1.06 -22.80
N LEU A 130 24.24 -0.20 -23.17
CA LEU A 130 23.56 -0.28 -24.47
C LEU A 130 24.51 0.02 -25.63
N TYR A 131 25.48 0.93 -25.44
CA TYR A 131 26.53 1.18 -26.43
C TYR A 131 27.37 -0.09 -26.71
N TRP A 132 27.87 -0.76 -25.67
CA TRP A 132 28.64 -2.00 -25.84
C TRP A 132 27.80 -3.13 -26.42
N LEU A 133 26.52 -3.24 -26.05
CA LEU A 133 25.59 -4.20 -26.64
C LEU A 133 25.42 -3.96 -28.15
N LEU A 134 25.24 -2.70 -28.53
CA LEU A 134 25.06 -2.30 -29.92
C LEU A 134 26.33 -2.54 -30.75
N MET A 135 27.51 -2.29 -30.17
CA MET A 135 28.81 -2.62 -30.80
C MET A 135 28.95 -4.12 -31.09
N VAL A 136 28.53 -5.01 -30.18
CA VAL A 136 28.56 -6.46 -30.41
C VAL A 136 27.60 -6.89 -31.53
N ILE A 137 26.37 -6.35 -31.53
CA ILE A 137 25.34 -6.70 -32.51
C ILE A 137 25.72 -6.19 -33.91
N CYS A 138 26.11 -4.91 -34.02
CA CYS A 138 26.46 -4.29 -35.29
C CYS A 138 27.80 -4.78 -35.87
N GLY A 139 28.73 -5.24 -35.03
CA GLY A 139 30.02 -5.79 -35.46
C GLY A 139 29.97 -7.26 -35.92
N LEU A 140 28.91 -8.01 -35.61
CA LEU A 140 28.81 -9.44 -35.94
C LEU A 140 28.81 -9.73 -37.45
N PRO A 141 28.10 -8.95 -38.32
CA PRO A 141 28.18 -9.13 -39.77
C PRO A 141 29.58 -8.89 -40.34
N GLU A 142 30.28 -7.85 -39.88
CA GLU A 142 31.65 -7.52 -40.32
C GLU A 142 32.65 -8.59 -39.85
N PHE A 143 32.51 -9.10 -38.62
CA PHE A 143 33.31 -10.22 -38.11
C PHE A 143 33.18 -11.46 -39.00
N ARG A 144 31.95 -11.82 -39.36
CA ARG A 144 31.68 -12.95 -40.24
C ARG A 144 32.27 -12.76 -41.63
N PHE A 145 32.03 -11.59 -42.24
CA PHE A 145 32.53 -11.27 -43.57
C PHE A 145 34.06 -11.39 -43.65
N LEU A 146 34.75 -10.94 -42.61
CA LEU A 146 36.20 -11.04 -42.49
C LEU A 146 36.70 -12.47 -42.29
N LEU A 147 35.89 -13.35 -41.69
CA LEU A 147 36.23 -14.77 -41.43
C LEU A 147 36.15 -15.64 -42.71
N GLU A 148 35.33 -15.23 -43.69
CA GLU A 148 35.16 -15.94 -44.97
C GLU A 148 36.28 -15.60 -46.00
N ARG A 149 37.18 -14.65 -45.74
CA ARG A 149 38.21 -14.15 -46.69
C ARG A 149 39.65 -14.24 -46.14
N HIS A 150 40.64 -14.44 -47.01
CA HIS A 150 42.04 -14.77 -46.65
C HIS A 150 42.74 -13.82 -45.64
N PHE A 151 43.68 -14.40 -44.87
CA PHE A 151 44.57 -13.76 -43.89
C PHE A 151 45.28 -12.50 -44.44
N ARG A 152 44.78 -11.32 -44.04
CA ARG A 152 45.49 -10.03 -44.15
C ARG A 152 45.74 -9.47 -42.75
N PHE A 153 46.71 -8.57 -42.59
CA PHE A 153 47.01 -7.95 -41.29
C PHE A 153 45.78 -7.30 -40.62
N ARG A 154 44.86 -6.70 -41.42
CA ARG A 154 43.57 -6.18 -40.94
C ARG A 154 42.66 -7.24 -40.30
N PHE A 155 42.69 -8.48 -40.79
CA PHE A 155 41.95 -9.60 -40.20
C PHE A 155 42.46 -9.94 -38.80
N ALA A 156 43.79 -9.96 -38.60
CA ALA A 156 44.40 -10.25 -37.31
C ALA A 156 44.05 -9.20 -36.24
N LEU A 157 44.05 -7.90 -36.59
CA LEU A 157 43.62 -6.83 -35.68
C LEU A 157 42.13 -6.97 -35.32
N TYR A 158 41.26 -7.22 -36.31
CA TYR A 158 39.83 -7.36 -36.05
C TYR A 158 39.48 -8.62 -35.23
N LEU A 159 40.26 -9.70 -35.38
CA LEU A 159 40.15 -10.92 -34.58
C LEU A 159 40.49 -10.69 -33.09
N ILE A 160 41.31 -9.68 -32.78
CA ILE A 160 41.61 -9.25 -31.41
C ILE A 160 40.54 -8.25 -30.93
N TYR A 161 40.15 -7.32 -31.78
CA TYR A 161 39.16 -6.26 -31.50
C TYR A 161 37.79 -6.82 -31.08
N TYR A 162 37.20 -7.73 -31.86
CA TYR A 162 35.82 -8.19 -31.63
C TYR A 162 35.64 -8.95 -30.30
N PRO A 163 36.51 -9.92 -29.93
CA PRO A 163 36.44 -10.56 -28.61
C PRO A 163 36.62 -9.59 -27.43
N LEU A 164 37.45 -8.55 -27.58
CA LEU A 164 37.62 -7.52 -26.54
C LEU A 164 36.35 -6.70 -26.32
N ILE A 165 35.59 -6.40 -27.39
CA ILE A 165 34.26 -5.78 -27.27
C ILE A 165 33.28 -6.71 -26.55
N CYS A 166 33.26 -8.00 -26.89
CA CYS A 166 32.43 -8.98 -26.20
C CYS A 166 32.79 -9.07 -24.71
N LEU A 167 34.08 -9.01 -24.37
CA LEU A 167 34.56 -9.00 -22.99
C LEU A 167 34.12 -7.74 -22.24
N GLU A 168 34.15 -6.57 -22.88
CA GLU A 168 33.61 -5.32 -22.32
C GLU A 168 32.11 -5.40 -22.00
N LEU A 169 31.32 -5.99 -22.90
CA LEU A 169 29.90 -6.23 -22.65
C LEU A 169 29.69 -7.15 -21.44
N ILE A 170 30.46 -8.24 -21.34
CA ILE A 170 30.40 -9.18 -20.21
C ILE A 170 30.78 -8.48 -18.90
N LEU A 171 31.85 -7.68 -18.90
CA LEU A 171 32.27 -6.94 -17.71
C LEU A 171 31.23 -5.88 -17.30
N SER A 172 30.54 -5.29 -18.27
CA SER A 172 29.43 -4.33 -18.05
C SER A 172 28.20 -4.97 -17.38
N CYS A 173 28.09 -6.31 -17.36
CA CYS A 173 27.04 -7.02 -16.62
C CYS A 173 27.28 -7.07 -15.09
N PHE A 174 28.51 -6.79 -14.62
CA PHE A 174 28.87 -6.78 -13.21
C PHE A 174 28.82 -5.37 -12.62
N ALA A 175 28.42 -5.25 -11.35
CA ALA A 175 28.29 -3.97 -10.67
C ALA A 175 29.64 -3.45 -10.14
N ASP A 176 29.85 -2.15 -10.22
CA ASP A 176 31.03 -1.51 -9.65
C ASP A 176 30.95 -1.37 -8.13
N THR A 177 32.11 -1.38 -7.46
CA THR A 177 32.17 -1.23 -5.99
C THR A 177 32.63 0.18 -5.62
N PRO A 178 31.78 1.00 -4.97
CA PRO A 178 32.19 2.32 -4.49
C PRO A 178 33.25 2.18 -3.38
N SER A 179 34.13 3.19 -3.23
CA SER A 179 35.22 3.15 -2.23
C SER A 179 34.71 3.10 -0.80
N GLY A 180 33.99 4.15 -0.42
CA GLY A 180 33.47 4.36 0.93
C GLY A 180 32.54 3.25 1.43
N GLU A 181 32.34 3.28 2.74
CA GLU A 181 31.54 2.30 3.48
C GLU A 181 30.04 2.46 3.20
N PHE A 182 29.56 1.89 2.09
CA PHE A 182 28.15 1.49 1.97
C PHE A 182 27.84 0.22 2.79
N VAL A 183 28.43 0.10 3.98
CA VAL A 183 28.27 -1.05 4.88
C VAL A 183 27.43 -0.63 6.08
N GLY A 184 26.20 -0.21 5.80
CA GLY A 184 25.10 -0.18 6.78
C GLY A 184 24.17 -1.37 6.49
N LYS A 185 23.72 -2.10 7.52
CA LYS A 185 23.11 -3.44 7.37
C LYS A 185 21.79 -3.53 6.56
N GLN A 186 21.15 -2.40 6.20
CA GLN A 186 19.77 -2.36 5.68
C GLN A 186 19.57 -1.35 4.52
N THR A 187 20.56 -0.98 3.71
CA THR A 187 20.29 -0.18 2.49
C THR A 187 19.76 -1.03 1.34
N CYS A 188 18.86 -0.49 0.53
CA CYS A 188 18.31 -1.20 -0.62
C CYS A 188 19.39 -1.39 -1.71
N PRO A 189 19.59 -2.62 -2.23
CA PRO A 189 20.67 -2.91 -3.19
C PRO A 189 20.39 -2.39 -4.60
N GLU A 190 19.17 -1.91 -4.90
CA GLU A 190 18.75 -1.49 -6.24
C GLU A 190 19.78 -0.57 -6.94
N LEU A 191 20.20 0.50 -6.27
CA LEU A 191 21.15 1.49 -6.81
C LEU A 191 22.59 0.99 -6.89
N SER A 192 22.91 -0.11 -6.20
CA SER A 192 24.25 -0.71 -6.13
C SER A 192 24.46 -1.89 -7.08
N THR A 193 23.42 -2.29 -7.82
CA THR A 193 23.48 -3.43 -8.76
C THR A 193 23.65 -3.00 -10.20
N SER A 194 24.16 -3.89 -11.06
CA SER A 194 24.39 -3.63 -12.49
C SER A 194 23.10 -3.28 -13.24
N PHE A 195 23.22 -2.54 -14.36
CA PHE A 195 22.04 -2.12 -15.15
C PHE A 195 21.18 -3.31 -15.59
N LEU A 196 21.80 -4.43 -16.02
CA LEU A 196 21.08 -5.65 -16.36
C LEU A 196 20.34 -6.25 -15.15
N ASN A 197 20.96 -6.24 -13.96
CA ASN A 197 20.33 -6.71 -12.72
C ASN A 197 19.17 -5.80 -12.28
N GLN A 198 19.24 -4.49 -12.58
CA GLN A 198 18.12 -3.56 -12.36
C GLN A 198 16.96 -3.84 -13.32
N ILE A 199 17.23 -4.06 -14.62
CA ILE A 199 16.19 -4.37 -15.62
C ILE A 199 15.47 -5.69 -15.31
N THR A 200 16.24 -6.71 -14.88
CA THR A 200 15.74 -8.06 -14.61
C THR A 200 15.24 -8.24 -13.17
N PHE A 201 15.33 -7.21 -12.32
CA PHE A 201 14.97 -7.24 -10.89
C PHE A 201 15.71 -8.30 -10.06
N ASN A 202 16.88 -8.76 -10.50
CA ASN A 202 17.63 -9.83 -9.84
C ASN A 202 18.10 -9.46 -8.42
N TRP A 203 18.20 -8.16 -8.10
CA TRP A 203 18.52 -7.67 -6.76
C TRP A 203 17.47 -8.08 -5.70
N PHE A 204 16.23 -8.36 -6.10
CA PHE A 204 15.16 -8.85 -5.21
C PHE A 204 15.29 -10.34 -4.86
N THR A 205 15.95 -11.14 -5.71
CA THR A 205 16.06 -12.60 -5.56
C THR A 205 16.58 -13.02 -4.18
N GLY A 206 17.56 -12.30 -3.63
CA GLY A 206 18.12 -12.59 -2.30
C GLY A 206 17.08 -12.48 -1.17
N LEU A 207 16.22 -11.47 -1.22
CA LEU A 207 15.15 -11.27 -0.24
C LEU A 207 14.03 -12.31 -0.42
N ALA A 208 13.68 -12.64 -1.67
CA ALA A 208 12.70 -13.67 -1.98
C ALA A 208 13.13 -15.05 -1.45
N VAL A 209 14.39 -15.42 -1.65
CA VAL A 209 14.96 -16.68 -1.10
C VAL A 209 14.99 -16.66 0.42
N LYS A 210 15.30 -15.52 1.04
CA LYS A 210 15.24 -15.38 2.51
C LYS A 210 13.81 -15.58 3.04
N GLY A 211 12.82 -14.98 2.38
CA GLY A 211 11.40 -15.15 2.70
C GLY A 211 10.84 -16.54 2.42
N TYR A 212 11.47 -17.27 1.51
CA TYR A 212 11.18 -18.68 1.28
C TYR A 212 11.74 -19.57 2.41
N LYS A 213 12.96 -19.28 2.89
CA LYS A 213 13.62 -20.05 3.96
C LYS A 213 12.99 -19.82 5.33
N ARG A 214 12.65 -18.56 5.65
CA ARG A 214 11.97 -18.17 6.89
C ARG A 214 10.95 -17.07 6.63
N PRO A 215 9.87 -16.96 7.42
CA PRO A 215 8.97 -15.81 7.36
C PRO A 215 9.77 -14.50 7.49
N LEU A 216 9.51 -13.53 6.62
CA LEU A 216 10.20 -12.24 6.67
C LEU A 216 9.71 -11.44 7.86
N GLU A 217 10.64 -10.95 8.67
CA GLU A 217 10.37 -9.98 9.73
C GLU A 217 10.68 -8.55 9.27
N ARG A 218 10.21 -7.55 10.03
CA ARG A 218 10.45 -6.13 9.70
C ARG A 218 11.94 -5.79 9.63
N GLU A 219 12.76 -6.47 10.42
CA GLU A 219 14.22 -6.30 10.45
C GLU A 219 14.92 -6.84 9.19
N ASP A 220 14.25 -7.73 8.44
CA ASP A 220 14.78 -8.31 7.21
C ASP A 220 14.58 -7.41 5.98
N LEU A 221 13.74 -6.38 6.10
CA LEU A 221 13.42 -5.46 5.00
C LEU A 221 14.46 -4.36 4.87
N TRP A 222 14.71 -3.94 3.62
CA TRP A 222 15.58 -2.80 3.34
C TRP A 222 14.91 -1.48 3.71
N SER A 223 15.72 -0.52 4.15
CA SER A 223 15.31 0.88 4.23
C SER A 223 15.04 1.43 2.83
N VAL A 224 14.09 2.36 2.77
CA VAL A 224 13.68 3.02 1.52
C VAL A 224 14.83 3.91 1.01
N ASN A 225 15.05 3.89 -0.31
CA ASN A 225 16.03 4.74 -1.00
C ASN A 225 15.79 6.22 -0.66
N GLU A 226 16.85 7.02 -0.58
CA GLU A 226 16.75 8.45 -0.24
C GLU A 226 15.80 9.22 -1.15
N ARG A 227 15.79 8.94 -2.46
CA ARG A 227 14.87 9.57 -3.43
C ARG A 227 13.38 9.32 -3.16
N ASP A 228 13.05 8.25 -2.44
CA ASP A 228 11.69 7.78 -2.19
C ASP A 228 11.27 8.03 -0.71
N ARG A 229 12.12 8.68 0.10
CA ARG A 229 11.81 9.03 1.50
C ARG A 229 10.90 10.25 1.57
N ALA A 230 9.95 10.20 2.51
CA ALA A 230 9.00 11.29 2.76
C ALA A 230 9.71 12.64 3.02
N ASP A 231 10.83 12.62 3.74
CA ASP A 231 11.64 13.81 4.06
C ASP A 231 12.10 14.59 2.82
N ASN A 232 12.36 13.88 1.71
CA ASN A 232 12.80 14.49 0.46
C ASN A 232 11.63 14.82 -0.48
N LEU A 233 10.56 14.02 -0.46
CA LEU A 233 9.40 14.18 -1.34
C LEU A 233 8.49 15.34 -0.89
N ILE A 234 8.25 15.46 0.42
CA ILE A 234 7.29 16.43 0.99
C ILE A 234 7.68 17.89 0.72
N PRO A 235 8.94 18.33 0.95
CA PRO A 235 9.34 19.71 0.71
C PRO A 235 9.19 20.14 -0.75
N GLN A 236 9.51 19.26 -1.70
CA GLN A 236 9.38 19.53 -3.14
C GLN A 236 7.92 19.75 -3.54
N PHE A 237 7.01 18.90 -3.03
CA PHE A 237 5.58 19.07 -3.24
C PHE A 237 5.07 20.38 -2.64
N TYR A 238 5.40 20.70 -1.39
CA TYR A 238 4.94 21.94 -0.75
C TYR A 238 5.49 23.20 -1.43
N HIS A 239 6.70 23.15 -1.99
CA HIS A 239 7.25 24.25 -2.77
C HIS A 239 6.36 24.56 -3.98
N ASN A 240 6.01 23.55 -4.78
CA ASN A 240 5.13 23.69 -5.95
C ASN A 240 3.68 24.03 -5.55
N PHE A 241 3.19 23.44 -4.45
CA PHE A 241 1.84 23.69 -3.93
C PHE A 241 1.67 25.14 -3.46
N ARG A 242 2.65 25.71 -2.73
CA ARG A 242 2.60 27.11 -2.25
C ARG A 242 2.71 28.12 -3.39
N GLN A 243 3.41 27.81 -4.49
CA GLN A 243 3.48 28.70 -5.65
C GLN A 243 2.10 28.97 -6.28
N GLN A 244 1.17 28.00 -6.25
CA GLN A 244 -0.20 28.22 -6.73
C GLN A 244 -0.96 29.32 -5.96
N PHE A 245 -0.67 29.47 -4.67
CA PHE A 245 -1.32 30.50 -3.84
C PHE A 245 -0.76 31.90 -4.11
N LYS A 246 0.51 32.01 -4.53
CA LYS A 246 1.14 33.30 -4.87
C LYS A 246 0.63 33.86 -6.21
N GLY A 247 0.29 33.01 -7.18
CA GLY A 247 -0.16 33.43 -8.51
C GLY A 247 -1.66 33.73 -8.65
N ARG A 248 -2.51 33.24 -7.74
CA ARG A 248 -3.99 33.36 -7.82
C ARG A 248 -4.57 34.59 -7.11
N SER A 249 -3.74 35.57 -6.73
CA SER A 249 -4.09 36.70 -5.86
C SER A 249 -5.27 37.59 -6.31
N LYS A 250 -5.68 37.61 -7.59
CA LYS A 250 -6.65 38.62 -8.11
C LYS A 250 -7.83 38.11 -8.95
N ILE A 251 -7.63 37.20 -9.91
CA ILE A 251 -8.57 37.06 -11.06
C ILE A 251 -9.69 36.01 -10.88
N PHE A 252 -9.58 35.04 -9.97
CA PHE A 252 -10.65 34.04 -9.77
C PHE A 252 -11.03 33.89 -8.29
N LYS A 253 -12.10 34.57 -7.88
CA LYS A 253 -12.89 34.17 -6.71
C LYS A 253 -13.61 32.85 -7.06
N ALA A 254 -13.51 31.85 -6.19
CA ALA A 254 -14.29 30.60 -6.17
C ALA A 254 -13.90 29.42 -7.10
N THR A 255 -12.62 29.03 -7.20
CA THR A 255 -12.31 27.60 -7.49
C THR A 255 -11.17 27.10 -6.59
N HIS A 256 -11.44 26.02 -5.85
CA HIS A 256 -10.47 25.37 -4.95
C HIS A 256 -9.14 25.09 -5.69
N PRO A 257 -7.96 25.35 -5.05
CA PRO A 257 -6.67 24.91 -5.56
C PRO A 257 -6.66 23.42 -5.88
N SER A 258 -6.25 23.05 -7.09
CA SER A 258 -6.18 21.64 -7.50
C SER A 258 -4.85 21.03 -7.07
N VAL A 259 -4.90 19.92 -6.33
CA VAL A 259 -3.72 19.18 -5.85
C VAL A 259 -2.96 18.50 -7.01
N LEU A 260 -3.63 18.25 -8.14
CA LEU A 260 -3.09 17.54 -9.31
C LEU A 260 -1.99 18.30 -10.05
N ILE A 261 -2.13 19.63 -10.21
CA ILE A 261 -1.14 20.42 -10.95
C ILE A 261 0.21 20.43 -10.20
N PRO A 262 0.26 20.69 -8.88
CA PRO A 262 1.49 20.58 -8.11
C PRO A 262 2.08 19.16 -8.09
N LEU A 263 1.25 18.12 -8.05
CA LEU A 263 1.69 16.73 -8.18
C LEU A 263 2.38 16.49 -9.54
N PHE A 264 1.75 16.89 -10.64
CA PHE A 264 2.31 16.73 -11.98
C PHE A 264 3.62 17.52 -12.14
N GLN A 265 3.68 18.76 -11.62
CA GLN A 265 4.90 19.57 -11.65
C GLN A 265 6.05 18.94 -10.86
N THR A 266 5.73 18.31 -9.72
CA THR A 266 6.72 17.62 -8.87
C THR A 266 7.30 16.38 -9.57
N TYR A 267 6.47 15.60 -10.26
CA TYR A 267 6.87 14.32 -10.87
C TYR A 267 6.95 14.33 -12.40
N LYS A 268 6.99 15.50 -13.05
CA LYS A 268 6.90 15.66 -14.52
C LYS A 268 7.86 14.77 -15.30
N PHE A 269 9.11 14.66 -14.85
CA PHE A 269 10.13 13.85 -15.54
C PHE A 269 9.83 12.35 -15.44
N THR A 270 9.28 11.90 -14.32
CA THR A 270 8.82 10.50 -14.12
C THR A 270 7.60 10.19 -14.98
N PHE A 271 6.68 11.14 -15.13
CA PHE A 271 5.53 11.01 -16.04
C PHE A 271 6.00 10.91 -17.51
N ILE A 272 6.92 11.78 -17.93
CA ILE A 272 7.45 11.76 -19.31
C ILE A 272 8.19 10.45 -19.60
N SER A 273 9.03 9.97 -18.68
CA SER A 273 9.74 8.70 -18.87
C SER A 273 8.77 7.50 -18.89
N GLY A 274 7.72 7.50 -18.06
CA GLY A 274 6.66 6.52 -18.13
C GLY A 274 5.91 6.54 -19.47
N ALA A 275 5.61 7.72 -20.00
CA ALA A 275 4.95 7.87 -21.30
C ALA A 275 5.83 7.35 -22.45
N LEU A 276 7.14 7.64 -22.42
CA LEU A 276 8.08 7.14 -23.43
C LEU A 276 8.17 5.60 -23.42
N LEU A 277 8.32 4.98 -22.24
CA LEU A 277 8.35 3.52 -22.11
C LEU A 277 7.06 2.88 -22.62
N LYS A 278 5.91 3.50 -22.32
CA LYS A 278 4.61 3.00 -22.80
C LYS A 278 4.48 3.13 -24.32
N LEU A 279 4.93 4.25 -24.91
CA LEU A 279 4.94 4.44 -26.36
C LEU A 279 5.80 3.38 -27.05
N THR A 280 7.00 3.12 -26.53
CA THR A 280 7.89 2.09 -27.09
C THR A 280 7.25 0.71 -27.02
N PHE A 281 6.61 0.36 -25.89
CA PHE A 281 5.85 -0.88 -25.77
C PHE A 281 4.72 -0.98 -26.81
N ASP A 282 3.95 0.10 -27.00
CA ASP A 282 2.82 0.11 -27.95
C ASP A 282 3.30 -0.13 -29.38
N LEU A 283 4.42 0.50 -29.78
CA LEU A 283 5.01 0.29 -31.10
C LEU A 283 5.50 -1.16 -31.28
N LEU A 284 6.22 -1.71 -30.30
CA LEU A 284 6.71 -3.10 -30.32
C LEU A 284 5.55 -4.11 -30.40
N GLN A 285 4.42 -3.82 -29.76
CA GLN A 285 3.24 -4.69 -29.78
C GLN A 285 2.68 -4.91 -31.20
N PHE A 286 2.78 -3.91 -32.10
CA PHE A 286 2.36 -4.04 -33.50
C PHE A 286 3.40 -4.67 -34.42
N VAL A 287 4.67 -4.75 -33.99
CA VAL A 287 5.72 -5.45 -34.74
C VAL A 287 5.45 -6.96 -34.77
N ALA A 288 4.92 -7.54 -33.68
CA ALA A 288 4.66 -8.98 -33.61
C ALA A 288 3.64 -9.50 -34.66
N PRO A 289 2.44 -8.89 -34.85
CA PRO A 289 1.54 -9.26 -35.93
C PRO A 289 2.12 -9.06 -37.33
N ALA A 290 2.96 -8.03 -37.53
CA ALA A 290 3.63 -7.80 -38.81
C ALA A 290 4.64 -8.91 -39.12
N LEU A 291 5.44 -9.34 -38.14
CA LEU A 291 6.36 -10.47 -38.29
C LEU A 291 5.62 -11.80 -38.51
N LEU A 292 4.48 -12.00 -37.82
CA LEU A 292 3.64 -13.18 -38.03
C LEU A 292 3.14 -13.26 -39.48
N ARG A 293 2.78 -12.13 -40.10
CA ARG A 293 2.39 -12.06 -41.51
C ARG A 293 3.50 -12.57 -42.43
N TYR A 294 4.74 -12.12 -42.22
CA TYR A 294 5.89 -12.57 -43.01
C TYR A 294 6.23 -14.05 -42.77
N LEU A 295 6.08 -14.54 -41.53
CA LEU A 295 6.30 -15.95 -41.21
C LEU A 295 5.30 -16.86 -41.94
N ILE A 296 4.02 -16.52 -41.94
CA ILE A 296 2.99 -17.30 -42.64
C ILE A 296 3.25 -17.25 -44.16
N SER A 297 3.62 -16.09 -44.70
CA SER A 297 3.97 -15.94 -46.12
C SER A 297 5.21 -16.77 -46.53
N PHE A 298 6.18 -16.91 -45.64
CA PHE A 298 7.33 -17.80 -45.84
C PHE A 298 6.90 -19.27 -45.88
N ILE A 299 6.03 -19.70 -44.96
CA ILE A 299 5.54 -21.10 -44.91
C ILE A 299 4.75 -21.46 -46.19
N GLN A 300 4.05 -20.50 -46.79
CA GLN A 300 3.30 -20.72 -48.03
C GLN A 300 4.17 -20.79 -49.29
N ASN A 301 5.37 -20.20 -49.29
CA ASN A 301 6.26 -20.13 -50.45
C ASN A 301 7.45 -21.08 -50.29
N HIS A 302 7.40 -22.24 -50.94
CA HIS A 302 8.45 -23.28 -50.82
C HIS A 302 9.80 -22.91 -51.46
N ASP A 303 9.86 -21.86 -52.28
CA ASP A 303 11.08 -21.43 -52.98
C ASP A 303 12.03 -20.56 -52.13
N GLN A 304 11.64 -20.21 -50.90
CA GLN A 304 12.41 -19.32 -50.04
C GLN A 304 13.43 -20.08 -49.15
N PRO A 305 14.63 -19.51 -48.89
CA PRO A 305 15.65 -20.18 -48.10
C PRO A 305 15.29 -20.27 -46.61
N LEU A 306 15.66 -21.37 -45.96
CA LEU A 306 15.32 -21.68 -44.55
C LEU A 306 15.76 -20.59 -43.56
N TRP A 307 16.92 -19.95 -43.79
CA TRP A 307 17.42 -18.92 -42.88
C TRP A 307 16.41 -17.76 -42.73
N TYR A 308 15.68 -17.42 -43.81
CA TYR A 308 14.73 -16.30 -43.82
C TYR A 308 13.63 -16.54 -42.78
N GLY A 309 13.06 -17.75 -42.74
CA GLY A 309 12.12 -18.18 -41.71
C GLY A 309 12.72 -18.15 -40.30
N ILE A 310 13.95 -18.66 -40.12
CA ILE A 310 14.64 -18.65 -38.81
C ILE A 310 14.87 -17.21 -38.32
N SER A 311 15.17 -16.27 -39.22
CA SER A 311 15.40 -14.86 -38.87
C SER A 311 14.14 -14.17 -38.40
N ILE A 312 13.00 -14.42 -39.05
CA ILE A 312 11.69 -13.88 -38.64
C ILE A 312 11.30 -14.45 -37.28
N ALA A 313 11.43 -15.77 -37.09
CA ALA A 313 11.13 -16.43 -35.81
C ALA A 313 12.02 -15.91 -34.67
N SER A 314 13.32 -15.72 -34.92
CA SER A 314 14.26 -15.14 -33.95
C SER A 314 13.92 -13.68 -33.64
N GLY A 315 13.51 -12.91 -34.65
CA GLY A 315 13.03 -11.54 -34.50
C GLY A 315 11.76 -11.46 -33.64
N MET A 316 10.80 -12.38 -33.85
CA MET A 316 9.59 -12.47 -33.03
C MET A 316 9.93 -12.75 -31.56
N PHE A 317 10.87 -13.67 -31.29
CA PHE A 317 11.33 -13.96 -29.94
C PHE A 317 11.99 -12.74 -29.28
N LEU A 318 12.92 -12.08 -29.98
CA LEU A 318 13.62 -10.90 -29.45
C LEU A 318 12.66 -9.75 -29.15
N VAL A 319 11.73 -9.46 -30.07
CA VAL A 319 10.69 -8.45 -29.87
C VAL A 319 9.84 -8.78 -28.65
N ALA A 320 9.43 -10.04 -28.46
CA ALA A 320 8.65 -10.45 -27.29
C ALA A 320 9.41 -10.27 -25.96
N VAL A 321 10.71 -10.60 -25.93
CA VAL A 321 11.56 -10.41 -24.73
C VAL A 321 11.72 -8.93 -24.40
N VAL A 322 12.07 -8.09 -25.39
CA VAL A 322 12.25 -6.64 -25.20
C VAL A 322 10.93 -5.97 -24.81
N GLN A 323 9.82 -6.34 -25.47
CA GLN A 323 8.48 -5.87 -25.15
C GLN A 323 8.13 -6.19 -23.69
N SER A 324 8.41 -7.42 -23.24
CA SER A 324 8.17 -7.82 -21.85
C SER A 324 9.01 -7.01 -20.86
N MET A 325 10.30 -6.82 -21.12
CA MET A 325 11.18 -6.01 -20.27
C MET A 325 10.68 -4.57 -20.13
N ILE A 326 10.34 -3.92 -21.25
CA ILE A 326 9.85 -2.53 -21.26
C ILE A 326 8.54 -2.40 -20.49
N LEU A 327 7.60 -3.35 -20.66
CA LEU A 327 6.33 -3.33 -19.96
C LEU A 327 6.51 -3.40 -18.44
N HIS A 328 7.40 -4.28 -17.96
CA HIS A 328 7.65 -4.41 -16.52
C HIS A 328 8.39 -3.19 -15.96
N GLN A 329 9.31 -2.60 -16.72
CA GLN A 329 9.95 -1.33 -16.33
C GLN A 329 8.96 -0.18 -16.24
N TYR A 330 8.02 -0.09 -17.20
CA TYR A 330 6.90 0.85 -17.15
C TYR A 330 6.08 0.67 -15.87
N PHE A 331 5.65 -0.57 -15.56
CA PHE A 331 4.85 -0.83 -14.37
C PHE A 331 5.61 -0.51 -13.09
N HIS A 332 6.88 -0.91 -12.97
CA HIS A 332 7.70 -0.62 -11.80
C HIS A 332 7.84 0.88 -11.55
N LEU A 333 8.08 1.67 -12.60
CA LEU A 333 8.16 3.12 -12.52
C LEU A 333 6.83 3.76 -12.07
N MET A 334 5.70 3.32 -12.64
CA MET A 334 4.38 3.87 -12.30
C MET A 334 3.88 3.41 -10.92
N PHE A 335 4.20 2.19 -10.48
CA PHE A 335 3.93 1.72 -9.12
C PHE A 335 4.72 2.54 -8.10
N ARG A 336 6.01 2.79 -8.35
CA ARG A 336 6.82 3.66 -7.49
C ARG A 336 6.25 5.07 -7.41
N LEU A 337 5.88 5.66 -8.55
CA LEU A 337 5.25 6.97 -8.60
C LEU A 337 3.95 7.00 -7.77
N GLY A 338 3.08 5.99 -7.92
CA GLY A 338 1.86 5.86 -7.13
C GLY A 338 2.12 5.79 -5.62
N MET A 339 3.15 5.03 -5.19
CA MET A 339 3.55 4.97 -3.78
C MET A 339 4.08 6.32 -3.27
N ASN A 340 4.88 7.03 -4.05
CA ASN A 340 5.41 8.34 -3.68
C ASN A 340 4.29 9.39 -3.57
N ILE A 341 3.32 9.36 -4.50
CA ILE A 341 2.11 10.21 -4.44
C ILE A 341 1.31 9.90 -3.17
N ARG A 342 1.10 8.62 -2.83
CA ARG A 342 0.42 8.23 -1.59
C ARG A 342 1.12 8.81 -0.36
N SER A 343 2.43 8.61 -0.23
CA SER A 343 3.18 9.13 0.93
C SER A 343 3.04 10.64 1.10
N VAL A 344 3.16 11.41 0.00
CA VAL A 344 3.01 12.87 0.01
C VAL A 344 1.59 13.29 0.41
N LEU A 345 0.56 12.67 -0.16
CA LEU A 345 -0.82 13.03 0.14
C LEU A 345 -1.25 12.60 1.54
N THR A 346 -0.82 11.42 2.00
CA THR A 346 -1.10 10.96 3.37
C THR A 346 -0.46 11.92 4.37
N SER A 347 0.77 12.37 4.12
CA SER A 347 1.40 13.39 4.95
C SER A 347 0.67 14.73 4.89
N ALA A 348 0.25 15.17 3.71
CA ALA A 348 -0.47 16.44 3.55
C ALA A 348 -1.82 16.44 4.28
N VAL A 349 -2.57 15.33 4.20
CA VAL A 349 -3.82 15.13 4.94
C VAL A 349 -3.55 15.03 6.43
N TYR A 350 -2.51 14.32 6.86
CA TYR A 350 -2.16 14.18 8.28
C TYR A 350 -1.78 15.53 8.91
N THR A 351 -0.85 16.27 8.29
CA THR A 351 -0.48 17.62 8.73
C THR A 351 -1.70 18.53 8.77
N LYS A 352 -2.61 18.41 7.79
CA LYS A 352 -3.85 19.17 7.81
C LYS A 352 -4.81 18.75 8.92
N ALA A 353 -4.98 17.46 9.17
CA ALA A 353 -5.84 16.92 10.23
C ALA A 353 -5.40 17.40 11.62
N MET A 354 -4.09 17.59 11.82
CA MET A 354 -3.53 18.19 13.03
C MET A 354 -3.74 19.71 13.11
N ASN A 355 -3.94 20.38 11.97
CA ASN A 355 -4.22 21.81 11.83
C ASN A 355 -5.63 22.05 11.24
N LEU A 356 -6.66 21.50 11.88
CA LEU A 356 -8.07 21.61 11.50
C LEU A 356 -8.93 21.88 12.74
N SER A 357 -9.56 23.06 12.79
CA SER A 357 -10.47 23.48 13.87
C SER A 357 -11.78 22.68 13.85
N ASN A 358 -12.39 22.49 15.03
CA ASN A 358 -13.40 21.46 15.22
C ASN A 358 -14.69 21.59 14.39
N ASN A 359 -15.05 22.75 13.84
CA ASN A 359 -16.20 22.84 12.92
C ASN A 359 -15.97 22.05 11.63
N ALA A 360 -14.77 22.15 11.06
CA ALA A 360 -14.38 21.34 9.91
C ALA A 360 -14.24 19.85 10.28
N ARG A 361 -14.00 19.53 11.57
CA ARG A 361 -13.94 18.16 12.11
C ARG A 361 -15.32 17.59 12.51
N LYS A 362 -16.31 18.43 12.81
CA LYS A 362 -17.72 18.04 12.98
C LYS A 362 -18.33 17.65 11.64
N ASN A 363 -18.02 18.43 10.60
CA ASN A 363 -18.43 18.15 9.22
C ASN A 363 -17.73 16.93 8.60
N ARG A 364 -16.65 16.43 9.22
CA ARG A 364 -15.86 15.28 8.74
C ARG A 364 -15.47 14.40 9.92
N THR A 365 -16.19 13.31 10.13
CA THR A 365 -15.87 12.39 11.23
C THR A 365 -14.42 11.91 11.17
N THR A 366 -13.81 11.56 12.32
CA THR A 366 -12.46 10.97 12.34
C THR A 366 -12.37 9.73 11.44
N GLY A 367 -13.45 8.97 11.33
CA GLY A 367 -13.59 7.85 10.40
C GLY A 367 -13.47 8.28 8.93
N GLU A 368 -14.08 9.40 8.53
CA GLU A 368 -13.94 9.95 7.18
C GLU A 368 -12.53 10.43 6.85
N ILE A 369 -11.82 11.04 7.80
CA ILE A 369 -10.41 11.48 7.61
C ILE A 369 -9.51 10.25 7.43
N VAL A 370 -9.70 9.21 8.26
CA VAL A 370 -8.97 7.95 8.11
C VAL A 370 -9.33 7.27 6.78
N ASN A 371 -10.59 7.28 6.39
CA ASN A 371 -11.05 6.75 5.11
C ASN A 371 -10.43 7.53 3.92
N LEU A 372 -10.31 8.86 4.02
CA LEU A 372 -9.62 9.68 3.04
C LEU A 372 -8.15 9.24 2.91
N MET A 373 -7.46 9.05 4.04
CA MET A 373 -6.05 8.62 4.06
C MET A 373 -5.82 7.19 3.55
N GLN A 374 -6.77 6.28 3.79
CA GLN A 374 -6.61 4.85 3.49
C GLN A 374 -7.26 4.41 2.18
N VAL A 375 -8.46 4.87 1.87
CA VAL A 375 -9.25 4.39 0.73
C VAL A 375 -9.09 5.34 -0.46
N ASP A 376 -9.31 6.63 -0.24
CA ASP A 376 -9.31 7.60 -1.35
C ASP A 376 -7.91 7.87 -1.90
N ILE A 377 -6.89 8.00 -1.04
CA ILE A 377 -5.49 8.09 -1.48
C ILE A 377 -5.03 6.78 -2.11
N GLN A 378 -5.44 5.60 -1.61
CA GLN A 378 -5.13 4.31 -2.24
C GLN A 378 -5.72 4.24 -3.65
N ARG A 379 -6.96 4.69 -3.84
CA ARG A 379 -7.55 4.77 -5.18
C ARG A 379 -6.70 5.65 -6.10
N LEU A 380 -6.18 6.78 -5.63
CA LEU A 380 -5.30 7.64 -6.44
C LEU A 380 -3.95 6.96 -6.77
N GLN A 381 -3.37 6.22 -5.82
CA GLN A 381 -2.21 5.36 -6.08
C GLN A 381 -2.54 4.37 -7.20
N ASP A 382 -3.69 3.71 -7.13
CA ASP A 382 -4.14 2.73 -8.12
C ASP A 382 -4.50 3.38 -9.47
N MET A 383 -4.96 4.66 -9.52
CA MET A 383 -5.10 5.41 -10.77
C MET A 383 -3.77 5.45 -11.52
N THR A 384 -2.71 5.82 -10.78
CA THR A 384 -1.42 6.29 -11.33
C THR A 384 -0.78 5.24 -12.23
N THR A 385 -0.99 3.96 -11.94
CA THR A 385 -0.48 2.82 -12.71
C THR A 385 -1.14 2.69 -14.10
N PHE A 386 -2.36 3.21 -14.26
CA PHE A 386 -3.15 3.13 -15.50
C PHE A 386 -3.37 4.48 -16.20
N VAL A 387 -2.91 5.60 -15.62
CA VAL A 387 -3.09 6.96 -16.20
C VAL A 387 -2.59 7.05 -17.66
N MET A 388 -1.45 6.42 -17.98
CA MET A 388 -0.89 6.47 -19.34
C MET A 388 -1.76 5.78 -20.39
N LEU A 389 -2.70 4.92 -19.97
CA LEU A 389 -3.60 4.29 -20.90
C LEU A 389 -4.61 5.27 -21.52
N PHE A 390 -4.81 6.45 -20.91
CA PHE A 390 -5.74 7.45 -21.44
C PHE A 390 -5.38 7.93 -22.85
N TRP A 391 -4.07 8.09 -23.15
CA TRP A 391 -3.59 8.44 -24.49
C TRP A 391 -3.13 7.20 -25.28
N SER A 392 -2.59 6.17 -24.60
CA SER A 392 -2.10 4.95 -25.24
C SER A 392 -3.24 4.09 -25.81
N ALA A 393 -4.38 3.96 -25.14
CA ALA A 393 -5.51 3.18 -25.67
C ALA A 393 -6.05 3.72 -27.01
N PRO A 394 -6.35 5.03 -27.16
CA PRO A 394 -6.70 5.61 -28.46
C PRO A 394 -5.65 5.35 -29.54
N LEU A 395 -4.36 5.50 -29.21
CA LEU A 395 -3.27 5.21 -30.15
C LEU A 395 -3.29 3.75 -30.60
N GLN A 396 -3.41 2.80 -29.68
CA GLN A 396 -3.50 1.37 -29.99
C GLN A 396 -4.72 1.03 -30.85
N VAL A 397 -5.88 1.64 -30.56
CA VAL A 397 -7.11 1.46 -31.37
C VAL A 397 -6.89 1.97 -32.79
N CYS A 398 -6.38 3.20 -32.95
CA CYS A 398 -6.11 3.78 -34.26
C CYS A 398 -5.11 2.95 -35.07
N LEU A 399 -3.99 2.54 -34.47
CA LEU A 399 -3.00 1.68 -35.13
C LEU A 399 -3.62 0.34 -35.53
N SER A 400 -4.38 -0.31 -34.65
CA SER A 400 -5.05 -1.59 -34.95
C SER A 400 -6.00 -1.46 -36.15
N ILE A 401 -6.80 -0.39 -36.22
CA ILE A 401 -7.71 -0.13 -37.35
C ILE A 401 -6.92 0.07 -38.64
N VAL A 402 -5.82 0.84 -38.62
CA VAL A 402 -4.97 1.05 -39.81
C VAL A 402 -4.37 -0.28 -40.31
N PHE A 403 -3.86 -1.13 -39.42
CA PHE A 403 -3.32 -2.44 -39.81
C PHE A 403 -4.41 -3.38 -40.31
N LEU A 404 -5.57 -3.42 -39.67
CA LEU A 404 -6.72 -4.21 -40.10
C LEU A 404 -7.25 -3.74 -41.47
N TRP A 405 -7.35 -2.43 -41.70
CA TRP A 405 -7.81 -1.87 -42.98
C TRP A 405 -6.91 -2.31 -44.14
N ARG A 406 -5.59 -2.37 -43.91
CA ARG A 406 -4.63 -2.87 -44.91
C ARG A 406 -4.78 -4.37 -45.22
N ILE A 407 -5.43 -5.15 -44.36
CA ILE A 407 -5.57 -6.61 -44.49
C ILE A 407 -6.95 -6.98 -45.03
N LEU A 408 -8.01 -6.41 -44.46
CA LEU A 408 -9.41 -6.77 -44.73
C LEU A 408 -10.17 -5.70 -45.54
N GLY A 409 -9.58 -4.54 -45.83
CA GLY A 409 -10.22 -3.46 -46.56
C GLY A 409 -11.49 -2.93 -45.88
N VAL A 410 -12.54 -2.70 -46.66
CA VAL A 410 -13.83 -2.15 -46.20
C VAL A 410 -14.55 -3.07 -45.20
N ALA A 411 -14.25 -4.38 -45.22
CA ALA A 411 -14.87 -5.37 -44.32
C ALA A 411 -14.55 -5.14 -42.82
N VAL A 412 -13.51 -4.34 -42.51
CA VAL A 412 -13.19 -3.95 -41.13
C VAL A 412 -14.30 -3.08 -40.51
N ILE A 413 -15.01 -2.28 -41.30
CA ILE A 413 -16.06 -1.37 -40.80
C ILE A 413 -17.14 -2.17 -40.07
N ALA A 414 -17.51 -3.33 -40.60
CA ALA A 414 -18.51 -4.20 -40.00
C ALA A 414 -18.10 -4.64 -38.57
N GLY A 415 -16.86 -5.11 -38.41
CA GLY A 415 -16.30 -5.45 -37.09
C GLY A 415 -16.17 -4.23 -36.16
N LEU A 416 -15.80 -3.07 -36.70
CA LEU A 416 -15.68 -1.83 -35.93
C LEU A 416 -17.03 -1.34 -35.39
N VAL A 417 -18.12 -1.46 -36.15
CA VAL A 417 -19.48 -1.10 -35.70
C VAL A 417 -19.87 -1.90 -34.47
N ILE A 418 -19.60 -3.21 -34.46
CA ILE A 418 -19.87 -4.06 -33.29
C ILE A 418 -19.02 -3.64 -32.09
N LEU A 419 -17.74 -3.36 -32.33
CA LEU A 419 -16.82 -2.94 -31.28
C LEU A 419 -17.26 -1.61 -30.63
N ILE A 420 -17.66 -0.64 -31.45
CA ILE A 420 -18.20 0.64 -30.99
C ILE A 420 -19.52 0.44 -30.25
N ALA A 421 -20.41 -0.43 -30.75
CA ALA A 421 -21.69 -0.75 -30.10
C ALA A 421 -21.53 -1.42 -28.73
N MET A 422 -20.45 -2.17 -28.50
CA MET A 422 -20.16 -2.78 -27.19
C MET A 422 -19.76 -1.76 -26.11
N VAL A 423 -19.23 -0.59 -26.49
CA VAL A 423 -18.87 0.48 -25.53
C VAL A 423 -20.07 1.04 -24.76
N PRO A 424 -21.17 1.52 -25.39
CA PRO A 424 -22.33 2.02 -24.67
C PRO A 424 -23.06 0.91 -23.90
N ILE A 425 -23.07 -0.33 -24.41
CA ILE A 425 -23.65 -1.49 -23.68
C ILE A 425 -22.90 -1.72 -22.37
N ASN A 426 -21.57 -1.82 -22.41
CA ASN A 426 -20.76 -2.01 -21.21
C ASN A 426 -20.78 -0.79 -20.28
N SER A 427 -20.89 0.41 -20.83
CA SER A 427 -21.06 1.65 -20.06
C SER A 427 -22.39 1.66 -19.29
N TYR A 428 -23.50 1.28 -19.95
CA TYR A 428 -24.81 1.16 -19.32
C TYR A 428 -24.83 0.10 -18.20
N ILE A 429 -24.27 -1.09 -18.45
CA ILE A 429 -24.14 -2.15 -17.45
C ILE A 429 -23.31 -1.63 -16.26
N SER A 430 -22.20 -0.94 -16.52
CA SER A 430 -21.32 -0.36 -15.48
C SER A 430 -22.04 0.68 -14.62
N VAL A 431 -22.90 1.52 -15.21
CA VAL A 431 -23.72 2.49 -14.46
C VAL A 431 -24.72 1.77 -13.55
N LYS A 432 -25.37 0.71 -14.03
CA LYS A 432 -26.31 -0.10 -13.22
C LYS A 432 -25.58 -0.88 -12.12
N MET A 433 -24.39 -1.39 -12.42
CA MET A 433 -23.50 -2.06 -11.49
C MET A 433 -23.09 -1.11 -10.37
N ARG A 434 -22.74 0.14 -10.69
CA ARG A 434 -22.46 1.20 -9.71
C ARG A 434 -23.66 1.51 -8.81
N LYS A 435 -24.87 1.61 -9.36
CA LYS A 435 -26.09 1.81 -8.55
C LYS A 435 -26.29 0.67 -7.55
N CYS A 436 -26.10 -0.58 -7.99
CA CYS A 436 -26.17 -1.74 -7.11
C CYS A 436 -25.05 -1.71 -6.05
N GLN A 437 -23.83 -1.34 -6.42
CA GLN A 437 -22.69 -1.23 -5.50
C GLN A 437 -22.92 -0.17 -4.42
N VAL A 438 -23.52 0.98 -4.76
CA VAL A 438 -23.89 2.01 -3.77
C VAL A 438 -24.96 1.48 -2.81
N GLN A 439 -25.97 0.78 -3.34
CA GLN A 439 -27.01 0.17 -2.50
C GLN A 439 -26.45 -0.93 -1.59
N GLN A 440 -25.50 -1.74 -2.10
CA GLN A 440 -24.77 -2.73 -1.31
C GLN A 440 -24.00 -2.06 -0.17
N MET A 441 -23.24 -1.00 -0.45
CA MET A 441 -22.50 -0.28 0.58
C MET A 441 -23.43 0.26 1.68
N LYS A 442 -24.60 0.77 1.33
CA LYS A 442 -25.60 1.20 2.32
C LYS A 442 -26.02 0.06 3.26
N TYR A 443 -26.41 -1.10 2.72
CA TYR A 443 -26.81 -2.24 3.56
C TYR A 443 -25.64 -2.84 4.35
N LYS A 444 -24.44 -2.83 3.79
CA LYS A 444 -23.20 -3.23 4.45
C LYS A 444 -22.91 -2.34 5.67
N ASP A 445 -23.04 -1.01 5.52
CA ASP A 445 -22.81 -0.05 6.59
C ASP A 445 -23.87 -0.16 7.69
N GLU A 446 -25.15 -0.31 7.32
CA GLU A 446 -26.24 -0.59 8.27
C GLU A 446 -25.97 -1.86 9.10
N ARG A 447 -25.52 -2.95 8.44
CA ARG A 447 -25.14 -4.20 9.11
C ARG A 447 -23.94 -4.01 10.05
N LEU A 448 -22.88 -3.32 9.61
CA LEU A 448 -21.69 -3.10 10.44
C LEU A 448 -21.99 -2.20 11.65
N LYS A 449 -22.84 -1.19 11.47
CA LYS A 449 -23.32 -0.36 12.57
C LYS A 449 -24.08 -1.20 13.59
N MET A 450 -25.04 -2.02 13.14
CA MET A 450 -25.78 -2.92 14.02
C MET A 450 -24.87 -3.91 14.74
N MET A 451 -23.89 -4.52 14.05
CA MET A 451 -22.92 -5.40 14.68
C MET A 451 -22.06 -4.68 15.73
N SER A 452 -21.69 -3.41 15.49
CA SER A 452 -21.02 -2.60 16.49
C SER A 452 -21.88 -2.36 17.73
N GLU A 453 -23.17 -2.05 17.56
CA GLU A 453 -24.10 -1.88 18.67
C GLU A 453 -24.29 -3.18 19.47
N VAL A 454 -24.47 -4.31 18.78
CA VAL A 454 -24.56 -5.65 19.39
C VAL A 454 -23.31 -5.99 20.19
N LEU A 455 -22.12 -5.73 19.63
CA LEU A 455 -20.85 -6.03 20.28
C LEU A 455 -20.55 -5.10 21.47
N ASN A 456 -20.88 -3.81 21.37
CA ASN A 456 -20.76 -2.89 22.52
C ASN A 456 -21.76 -3.23 23.64
N GLY A 457 -22.93 -3.75 23.29
CA GLY A 457 -23.97 -4.19 24.23
C GLY A 457 -23.87 -5.65 24.67
N ILE A 458 -22.82 -6.39 24.27
CA ILE A 458 -22.82 -7.86 24.32
C ILE A 458 -23.06 -8.41 25.73
N LYS A 459 -22.55 -7.75 26.78
CA LYS A 459 -22.78 -8.12 28.18
C LYS A 459 -24.26 -8.10 28.53
N VAL A 460 -24.98 -7.04 28.13
CA VAL A 460 -26.42 -6.89 28.37
C VAL A 460 -27.20 -7.93 27.58
N LEU A 461 -26.85 -8.14 26.31
CA LEU A 461 -27.51 -9.13 25.47
C LEU A 461 -27.41 -10.55 26.04
N LYS A 462 -26.24 -10.93 26.58
CA LYS A 462 -26.05 -12.24 27.22
C LYS A 462 -26.86 -12.38 28.49
N LEU A 463 -26.89 -11.35 29.34
CA LEU A 463 -27.64 -11.35 30.60
C LEU A 463 -29.15 -11.56 30.37
N TYR A 464 -29.71 -10.97 29.31
CA TYR A 464 -31.13 -11.12 28.96
C TYR A 464 -31.42 -12.24 27.95
N ALA A 465 -30.41 -13.01 27.54
CA ALA A 465 -30.52 -14.06 26.51
C ALA A 465 -31.12 -13.56 25.18
N TRP A 466 -30.81 -12.32 24.77
CA TRP A 466 -31.31 -11.70 23.52
C TRP A 466 -30.53 -12.08 22.26
N GLU A 467 -29.52 -12.96 22.38
CA GLU A 467 -28.62 -13.36 21.30
C GLU A 467 -29.39 -13.89 20.07
N LYS A 468 -30.40 -14.74 20.30
CA LYS A 468 -31.21 -15.35 19.22
C LYS A 468 -32.06 -14.35 18.45
N SER A 469 -32.50 -13.27 19.11
CA SER A 469 -33.23 -12.18 18.45
C SER A 469 -32.31 -11.40 17.50
N MET A 470 -31.04 -11.25 17.89
CA MET A 470 -30.02 -10.50 17.14
C MET A 470 -29.35 -11.32 16.01
N GLU A 471 -29.50 -12.64 16.02
CA GLU A 471 -29.03 -13.55 14.97
C GLU A 471 -29.74 -13.31 13.62
N ASN A 472 -31.02 -12.89 13.64
CA ASN A 472 -31.82 -12.60 12.45
C ASN A 472 -31.53 -11.19 11.89
N THR A 473 -30.29 -10.97 11.46
CA THR A 473 -29.79 -9.65 11.02
C THR A 473 -30.08 -9.33 9.53
N ILE A 474 -29.84 -8.08 9.13
CA ILE A 474 -30.04 -7.43 7.80
C ILE A 474 -29.37 -8.13 6.58
N ARG A 475 -28.58 -9.19 6.76
CA ARG A 475 -27.72 -9.79 5.72
C ARG A 475 -28.48 -10.27 4.47
N GLU A 476 -29.75 -10.67 4.59
CA GLU A 476 -30.53 -11.13 3.43
C GLU A 476 -30.76 -10.03 2.37
N LYS A 477 -30.97 -8.77 2.81
CA LYS A 477 -31.14 -7.62 1.90
C LYS A 477 -29.85 -7.35 1.12
N GLU A 478 -28.71 -7.45 1.80
CA GLU A 478 -27.39 -7.30 1.19
C GLU A 478 -27.11 -8.41 0.16
N ILE A 479 -27.40 -9.67 0.50
CA ILE A 479 -27.27 -10.82 -0.41
C ILE A 479 -28.14 -10.64 -1.65
N GLY A 480 -29.35 -10.10 -1.52
CA GLY A 480 -30.22 -9.80 -2.66
C GLY A 480 -29.58 -8.84 -3.67
N VAL A 481 -28.84 -7.83 -3.19
CA VAL A 481 -28.09 -6.90 -4.05
C VAL A 481 -26.85 -7.57 -4.65
N LEU A 482 -26.13 -8.38 -3.87
CA LEU A 482 -24.97 -9.16 -4.37
C LEU A 482 -25.36 -10.12 -5.50
N LYS A 483 -26.54 -10.77 -5.43
CA LYS A 483 -27.07 -11.58 -6.54
C LYS A 483 -27.31 -10.76 -7.80
N LYS A 484 -27.91 -9.56 -7.68
CA LYS A 484 -28.10 -8.65 -8.83
C LYS A 484 -26.74 -8.23 -9.43
N LEU A 485 -25.76 -7.94 -8.58
CA LEU A 485 -24.40 -7.59 -9.00
C LEU A 485 -23.72 -8.75 -9.73
N ALA A 486 -23.90 -9.98 -9.25
CA ALA A 486 -23.43 -11.21 -9.89
C ALA A 486 -23.97 -11.36 -11.32
N PHE A 487 -25.28 -11.13 -11.54
CA PHE A 487 -25.86 -11.17 -12.89
C PHE A 487 -25.30 -10.07 -13.81
N LEU A 488 -25.08 -8.85 -13.30
CA LEU A 488 -24.46 -7.76 -14.06
C LEU A 488 -22.99 -8.06 -14.42
N ASN A 489 -22.25 -8.70 -13.52
CA ASN A 489 -20.88 -9.17 -13.76
C ASN A 489 -20.84 -10.29 -14.81
N ALA A 490 -21.81 -11.22 -14.78
CA ALA A 490 -21.94 -12.25 -15.80
C ALA A 490 -22.27 -11.64 -17.18
N ALA A 491 -23.16 -10.65 -17.24
CA ALA A 491 -23.44 -9.91 -18.48
C ALA A 491 -22.21 -9.18 -19.03
N THR A 492 -21.42 -8.55 -18.15
CA THR A 492 -20.13 -7.93 -18.53
C THR A 492 -19.15 -8.99 -19.05
N THR A 493 -19.06 -10.14 -18.39
CA THR A 493 -18.19 -11.26 -18.80
C THR A 493 -18.60 -11.82 -20.16
N LEU A 494 -19.91 -11.97 -20.41
CA LEU A 494 -20.44 -12.38 -21.71
C LEU A 494 -20.08 -11.37 -22.80
N SER A 495 -20.26 -10.05 -22.56
CA SER A 495 -19.86 -9.02 -23.53
C SER A 495 -18.37 -9.14 -23.89
N TRP A 496 -17.49 -9.36 -22.89
CA TRP A 496 -16.06 -9.55 -23.12
C TRP A 496 -15.71 -10.86 -23.82
N ALA A 497 -16.49 -11.93 -23.61
CA ALA A 497 -16.27 -13.22 -24.24
C ALA A 497 -16.71 -13.22 -25.72
N CYS A 498 -17.85 -12.58 -26.01
CA CYS A 498 -18.39 -12.48 -27.37
C CYS A 498 -17.60 -11.53 -28.26
N ALA A 499 -17.01 -10.45 -27.71
CA ALA A 499 -16.49 -9.35 -28.53
C ALA A 499 -15.50 -9.78 -29.63
N PRO A 500 -14.43 -10.57 -29.35
CA PRO A 500 -13.46 -10.93 -30.39
C PRO A 500 -14.06 -11.84 -31.46
N PHE A 501 -14.89 -12.80 -31.05
CA PHE A 501 -15.54 -13.74 -31.93
C PHE A 501 -16.57 -13.05 -32.83
N LEU A 502 -17.43 -12.21 -32.26
CA LEU A 502 -18.48 -11.50 -32.99
C LEU A 502 -17.89 -10.52 -34.02
N VAL A 503 -16.79 -9.84 -33.64
CA VAL A 503 -16.02 -8.98 -34.55
C VAL A 503 -15.39 -9.81 -35.68
N ALA A 504 -14.76 -10.94 -35.36
CA ALA A 504 -14.14 -11.82 -36.36
C ALA A 504 -15.17 -12.41 -37.34
N VAL A 505 -16.28 -12.97 -36.85
CA VAL A 505 -17.37 -13.52 -37.69
C VAL A 505 -17.90 -12.47 -38.64
N LEU A 506 -18.25 -11.28 -38.13
CA LEU A 506 -18.86 -10.26 -38.97
C LEU A 506 -17.86 -9.71 -40.00
N SER A 507 -16.61 -9.46 -39.61
CA SER A 507 -15.59 -9.00 -40.55
C SER A 507 -15.25 -10.04 -41.61
N PHE A 508 -15.11 -11.33 -41.25
CA PHE A 508 -14.85 -12.39 -42.23
C PHE A 508 -16.07 -12.67 -43.13
N ALA A 509 -17.28 -12.63 -42.57
CA ALA A 509 -18.51 -12.77 -43.35
C ALA A 509 -18.64 -11.66 -44.41
N VAL A 510 -18.40 -10.41 -44.03
CA VAL A 510 -18.46 -9.26 -44.95
C VAL A 510 -17.31 -9.32 -45.96
N PHE A 511 -16.12 -9.76 -45.56
CA PHE A 511 -14.97 -9.89 -46.45
C PHE A 511 -15.25 -10.86 -47.60
N VAL A 512 -15.80 -12.04 -47.29
CA VAL A 512 -16.14 -13.08 -48.27
C VAL A 512 -17.36 -12.72 -49.13
N THR A 513 -18.35 -12.03 -48.56
CA THR A 513 -19.61 -11.72 -49.27
C THR A 513 -19.51 -10.52 -50.20
N ILE A 514 -18.61 -9.56 -49.95
CA ILE A 514 -18.43 -8.36 -50.79
C ILE A 514 -17.85 -8.69 -52.16
N ASP A 515 -16.83 -9.54 -52.22
CA ASP A 515 -16.18 -9.93 -53.48
C ASP A 515 -15.73 -11.40 -53.40
N PRO A 516 -16.62 -12.35 -53.76
CA PRO A 516 -16.36 -13.78 -53.66
C PRO A 516 -15.20 -14.27 -54.55
N ASP A 517 -14.82 -13.52 -55.58
CA ASP A 517 -13.81 -13.93 -56.56
C ASP A 517 -12.40 -13.45 -56.18
N ASN A 518 -12.27 -12.31 -55.48
CA ASN A 518 -10.96 -11.78 -55.07
C ASN A 518 -10.64 -11.91 -53.57
N ASN A 519 -11.65 -11.98 -52.69
CA ASN A 519 -11.43 -11.95 -51.24
C ASN A 519 -11.38 -13.36 -50.62
N ILE A 520 -10.21 -13.99 -50.71
CA ILE A 520 -9.95 -15.31 -50.14
C ILE A 520 -9.46 -15.20 -48.69
N LEU A 521 -10.09 -15.93 -47.77
CA LEU A 521 -9.64 -16.09 -46.38
C LEU A 521 -8.38 -16.95 -46.30
N THR A 522 -7.24 -16.41 -46.71
CA THR A 522 -5.96 -17.09 -46.54
C THR A 522 -5.58 -17.19 -45.05
N PRO A 523 -4.75 -18.17 -44.65
CA PRO A 523 -4.22 -18.27 -43.29
C PRO A 523 -3.55 -16.97 -42.84
N GLN A 524 -2.82 -16.30 -43.75
CA GLN A 524 -2.17 -15.02 -43.49
C GLN A 524 -3.18 -13.92 -43.11
N VAL A 525 -4.27 -13.77 -43.87
CA VAL A 525 -5.31 -12.76 -43.59
C VAL A 525 -6.02 -13.09 -42.28
N THR A 526 -6.37 -14.35 -42.08
CA THR A 526 -7.19 -14.81 -40.94
C THR A 526 -6.46 -14.69 -39.60
N PHE A 527 -5.25 -15.25 -39.49
CA PHE A 527 -4.53 -15.28 -38.20
C PHE A 527 -3.92 -13.93 -37.82
N VAL A 528 -3.49 -13.12 -38.80
CA VAL A 528 -2.98 -11.77 -38.52
C VAL A 528 -4.14 -10.86 -38.08
N ALA A 529 -5.32 -10.96 -38.71
CA ALA A 529 -6.51 -10.23 -38.26
C ALA A 529 -6.96 -10.65 -36.85
N LEU A 530 -6.97 -11.94 -36.53
CA LEU A 530 -7.28 -12.44 -35.18
C LEU A 530 -6.29 -11.90 -34.12
N ALA A 531 -5.00 -11.87 -34.42
CA ALA A 531 -4.00 -11.31 -33.52
C ALA A 531 -4.26 -9.81 -33.24
N LEU A 532 -4.61 -9.03 -34.28
CA LEU A 532 -4.94 -7.62 -34.16
C LEU A 532 -6.26 -7.38 -33.39
N PHE A 533 -7.29 -8.21 -33.60
CA PHE A 533 -8.53 -8.16 -32.81
C PHE A 533 -8.28 -8.45 -31.32
N ASN A 534 -7.39 -9.39 -31.01
CA ASN A 534 -7.01 -9.69 -29.62
C ASN A 534 -6.24 -8.53 -28.96
N ILE A 535 -5.39 -7.82 -29.70
CA ILE A 535 -4.72 -6.59 -29.22
C ILE A 535 -5.76 -5.51 -28.91
N LEU A 536 -6.74 -5.32 -29.79
CA LEU A 536 -7.77 -4.28 -29.68
C LEU A 536 -8.71 -4.47 -28.47
N ARG A 537 -8.85 -5.70 -27.96
CA ARG A 537 -9.71 -6.04 -26.83
C ARG A 537 -9.30 -5.35 -25.52
N PHE A 538 -8.00 -5.35 -25.21
CA PHE A 538 -7.50 -4.88 -23.92
C PHE A 538 -7.71 -3.36 -23.70
N PRO A 539 -7.38 -2.48 -24.67
CA PRO A 539 -7.67 -1.04 -24.58
C PRO A 539 -9.14 -0.74 -24.33
N LEU A 540 -10.03 -1.44 -25.04
CA LEU A 540 -11.47 -1.22 -24.94
C LEU A 540 -12.01 -1.64 -23.56
N ALA A 541 -11.46 -2.71 -23.00
CA ALA A 541 -11.83 -3.19 -21.66
C ALA A 541 -11.48 -2.23 -20.56
N ILE A 542 -10.29 -1.67 -20.62
CA ILE A 542 -9.81 -0.81 -19.55
C ILE A 542 -10.34 0.61 -19.71
N PHE A 543 -10.67 1.05 -20.92
CA PHE A 543 -11.29 2.37 -21.13
C PHE A 543 -12.57 2.57 -20.28
N ALA A 544 -13.44 1.55 -20.22
CA ALA A 544 -14.63 1.56 -19.36
C ALA A 544 -14.28 1.62 -17.87
N MET A 545 -13.23 0.91 -17.44
CA MET A 545 -12.74 0.91 -16.05
C MET A 545 -12.16 2.28 -15.66
N ILE A 546 -11.33 2.89 -16.51
CA ILE A 546 -10.69 4.19 -16.25
C ILE A 546 -11.73 5.30 -16.08
N PHE A 547 -12.80 5.28 -16.87
CA PHE A 547 -13.87 6.27 -16.76
C PHE A 547 -14.66 6.15 -15.45
N MET A 548 -14.78 4.94 -14.88
CA MET A 548 -15.35 4.76 -13.54
C MET A 548 -14.43 5.33 -12.45
N LEU A 549 -13.13 5.05 -12.56
CA LEU A 549 -12.12 5.50 -11.62
C LEU A 549 -11.97 7.03 -11.60
N SER A 550 -11.96 7.68 -12.76
CA SER A 550 -11.81 9.15 -12.88
C SER A 550 -12.96 9.93 -12.23
N ARG A 551 -14.21 9.43 -12.34
CA ARG A 551 -15.38 10.04 -11.70
C ARG A 551 -15.38 9.94 -10.17
N GLN A 552 -14.73 8.93 -9.59
CA GLN A 552 -14.63 8.80 -8.13
C GLN A 552 -13.66 9.83 -7.53
N CYS A 553 -12.62 10.22 -8.29
CA CYS A 553 -11.65 11.21 -7.83
C CYS A 553 -12.23 12.63 -7.71
N ASN A 554 -13.25 12.97 -8.52
CA ASN A 554 -13.84 14.33 -8.55
C ASN A 554 -14.47 14.75 -7.20
N ALA A 555 -14.79 13.80 -6.33
CA ALA A 555 -15.34 14.05 -4.97
C ALA A 555 -14.26 14.34 -3.91
N ILE A 556 -12.98 14.03 -4.17
CA ILE A 556 -11.85 14.31 -3.27
C ILE A 556 -11.39 15.78 -3.42
N TRP A 557 -11.82 16.47 -4.48
CA TRP A 557 -11.21 17.68 -5.01
C TRP A 557 -11.53 18.99 -4.27
N THR A 558 -12.33 18.97 -3.20
CA THR A 558 -12.90 20.23 -2.64
C THR A 558 -12.64 20.51 -1.16
N THR A 559 -11.81 19.77 -0.41
CA THR A 559 -11.83 19.97 1.05
C THR A 559 -10.50 19.88 1.78
N ILE A 560 -9.60 20.87 1.60
CA ILE A 560 -8.49 21.12 2.54
C ILE A 560 -8.18 22.64 2.60
N PHE A 561 -8.71 23.37 3.61
CA PHE A 561 -8.38 24.79 3.85
C PHE A 561 -8.19 25.14 5.33
N LEU A 562 -7.32 26.12 5.59
CA LEU A 562 -6.80 26.54 6.91
C LEU A 562 -7.39 27.87 7.35
N HIS A 563 -7.59 28.02 8.67
CA HIS A 563 -7.07 29.13 9.48
C HIS A 563 -6.86 28.63 10.93
N VAL A 564 -5.84 29.16 11.61
CA VAL A 564 -5.54 28.96 13.03
C VAL A 564 -5.05 30.32 13.52
N ASP A 565 -5.77 30.86 14.51
CA ASP A 565 -5.66 32.23 15.01
C ASP A 565 -6.04 32.15 16.51
N ASP A 566 -5.08 32.36 17.41
CA ASP A 566 -4.96 31.46 18.57
C ASP A 566 -5.64 31.89 19.90
N ALA A 567 -6.15 30.87 20.62
CA ALA A 567 -6.10 30.74 22.08
C ALA A 567 -7.10 31.61 22.94
N LEU A 568 -6.98 31.72 24.29
CA LEU A 568 -7.87 32.39 25.30
C LEU A 568 -7.27 33.33 26.38
N LYS A 569 -7.90 34.52 26.44
CA LYS A 569 -8.06 35.51 27.52
C LYS A 569 -9.28 36.31 27.06
N VAL A 570 -10.41 36.28 27.77
CA VAL A 570 -11.72 36.53 27.11
C VAL A 570 -12.19 37.97 27.25
N GLU A 571 -12.57 38.56 26.11
CA GLU A 571 -13.28 39.85 26.08
C GLU A 571 -14.48 39.80 25.14
N ASN A 572 -15.67 40.00 25.71
CA ASN A 572 -16.95 40.12 25.01
C ASN A 572 -17.15 39.03 23.95
N ALA A 573 -16.80 37.79 24.30
CA ALA A 573 -16.81 36.69 23.36
C ALA A 573 -18.13 35.92 23.40
N THR A 574 -18.73 35.76 22.22
CA THR A 574 -19.92 34.93 22.00
C THR A 574 -19.50 33.70 21.21
N PHE A 575 -19.89 32.51 21.68
CA PHE A 575 -19.54 31.24 21.06
C PHE A 575 -20.77 30.43 20.66
N THR A 576 -20.63 29.72 19.55
CA THR A 576 -21.62 28.75 19.06
C THR A 576 -20.93 27.47 18.62
N TRP A 577 -21.68 26.37 18.61
CA TRP A 577 -21.15 25.03 18.37
C TRP A 577 -21.01 24.66 16.89
N GLU A 578 -21.66 25.39 15.98
CA GLU A 578 -21.66 25.19 14.51
C GLU A 578 -21.67 26.56 13.80
N ASN A 579 -22.28 26.78 12.63
CA ASN A 579 -22.10 28.05 11.88
C ASN A 579 -23.38 28.62 11.25
N GLY A 580 -23.64 29.92 11.46
CA GLY A 580 -24.83 30.63 10.95
C GLY A 580 -25.73 31.09 12.09
N ASP A 581 -27.03 31.28 11.82
CA ASP A 581 -28.10 31.62 12.80
C ASP A 581 -28.39 30.51 13.84
N GLY A 582 -27.39 29.71 14.21
CA GLY A 582 -27.51 28.73 15.29
C GLY A 582 -27.56 29.44 16.66
N GLU A 583 -28.27 28.85 17.62
CA GLU A 583 -28.38 29.44 18.96
C GLU A 583 -27.00 29.65 19.61
N GLU A 584 -26.78 30.87 20.09
CA GLU A 584 -25.59 31.24 20.83
C GLU A 584 -25.54 30.49 22.16
N THR A 585 -24.59 29.56 22.30
CA THR A 585 -24.47 28.70 23.49
C THR A 585 -23.80 29.45 24.65
N LEU A 586 -22.83 30.31 24.34
CA LEU A 586 -22.16 31.19 25.31
C LEU A 586 -22.27 32.62 24.82
N LYS A 587 -22.72 33.53 25.68
CA LYS A 587 -23.02 34.92 25.32
C LYS A 587 -22.20 35.89 26.16
N ASN A 588 -21.60 36.88 25.50
CA ASN A 588 -20.89 38.01 26.14
C ASN A 588 -19.95 37.60 27.29
N ILE A 589 -19.18 36.52 27.09
CA ILE A 589 -18.26 36.02 28.09
C ILE A 589 -17.07 36.98 28.19
N THR A 590 -16.83 37.50 29.40
CA THR A 590 -15.66 38.31 29.72
C THR A 590 -15.05 37.78 31.00
N MET A 591 -13.83 37.22 30.92
CA MET A 591 -13.12 36.68 32.08
C MET A 591 -11.61 36.83 31.94
N SER A 592 -10.96 37.11 33.06
CA SER A 592 -9.51 37.13 33.21
C SER A 592 -9.09 36.24 34.38
N VAL A 593 -8.05 35.42 34.13
CA VAL A 593 -7.43 34.51 35.09
C VAL A 593 -5.96 34.88 35.21
N GLY A 594 -5.51 35.17 36.43
CA GLY A 594 -4.10 35.44 36.73
C GLY A 594 -3.27 34.14 36.74
N ARG A 595 -1.97 34.25 36.46
CA ARG A 595 -1.07 33.08 36.52
C ARG A 595 -1.01 32.52 37.94
N GLY A 596 -1.06 31.19 38.07
CA GLY A 596 -0.96 30.48 39.35
C GLY A 596 -2.25 30.47 40.19
N GLN A 597 -3.34 31.07 39.70
CA GLN A 597 -4.63 31.11 40.40
C GLN A 597 -5.41 29.80 40.26
N LEU A 598 -6.14 29.40 41.31
CA LEU A 598 -7.19 28.39 41.31
C LEU A 598 -8.55 29.05 41.11
N VAL A 599 -9.13 28.87 39.93
CA VAL A 599 -10.44 29.41 39.58
C VAL A 599 -11.46 28.29 39.51
N ALA A 600 -12.56 28.41 40.27
CA ALA A 600 -13.68 27.49 40.19
C ALA A 600 -14.79 28.03 39.28
N ILE A 601 -15.39 27.17 38.47
CA ILE A 601 -16.57 27.48 37.64
C ILE A 601 -17.75 26.63 38.10
N VAL A 602 -18.82 27.29 38.54
CA VAL A 602 -20.03 26.65 39.10
C VAL A 602 -21.30 27.13 38.41
N GLY A 603 -22.38 26.35 38.55
CA GLY A 603 -23.68 26.65 37.96
C GLY A 603 -24.51 25.40 37.72
N LYS A 604 -25.78 25.57 37.34
CA LYS A 604 -26.72 24.46 37.09
C LYS A 604 -26.22 23.49 36.00
N VAL A 605 -26.73 22.26 36.01
CA VAL A 605 -26.49 21.31 34.91
C VAL A 605 -27.02 21.93 33.61
N GLY A 606 -26.23 21.88 32.54
CA GLY A 606 -26.58 22.52 31.26
C GLY A 606 -26.29 24.03 31.16
N ALA A 607 -25.71 24.68 32.19
CA ALA A 607 -25.41 26.13 32.15
C ALA A 607 -24.25 26.55 31.20
N GLY A 608 -23.59 25.60 30.51
CA GLY A 608 -22.49 25.89 29.58
C GLY A 608 -21.07 25.77 30.16
N LYS A 609 -20.88 25.18 31.34
CA LYS A 609 -19.58 25.07 32.03
C LYS A 609 -18.49 24.35 31.21
N SER A 610 -18.77 23.13 30.76
CA SER A 610 -17.84 22.38 29.91
C SER A 610 -17.67 23.02 28.53
N SER A 611 -18.72 23.65 27.99
CA SER A 611 -18.65 24.46 26.77
C SER A 611 -17.64 25.61 26.92
N LEU A 612 -17.59 26.28 28.09
CA LEU A 612 -16.61 27.33 28.35
C LEU A 612 -15.17 26.80 28.30
N LEU A 613 -14.89 25.61 28.88
CA LEU A 613 -13.57 24.97 28.75
C LEU A 613 -13.23 24.63 27.30
N GLN A 614 -14.20 24.15 26.52
CA GLN A 614 -14.01 23.86 25.10
C GLN A 614 -13.78 25.14 24.27
N ALA A 615 -14.41 26.25 24.64
CA ALA A 615 -14.14 27.57 24.06
C ALA A 615 -12.71 28.04 24.40
N VAL A 616 -12.21 27.77 25.62
CA VAL A 616 -10.83 28.05 26.03
C VAL A 616 -9.81 27.27 25.18
N LEU A 617 -10.12 26.00 24.90
CA LEU A 617 -9.30 25.12 24.07
C LEU A 617 -9.38 25.47 22.57
N GLY A 618 -10.25 26.40 22.17
CA GLY A 618 -10.45 26.82 20.78
C GLY A 618 -11.28 25.83 19.96
N GLU A 619 -12.05 24.94 20.59
CA GLU A 619 -12.85 23.90 19.92
C GLU A 619 -14.31 24.34 19.66
N MET A 620 -14.72 25.53 20.11
CA MET A 620 -15.98 26.21 19.76
C MET A 620 -15.75 27.38 18.79
N ASN A 621 -16.76 27.71 17.97
CA ASN A 621 -16.67 28.83 17.03
C ASN A 621 -16.97 30.15 17.75
N LYS A 622 -16.05 31.11 17.61
CA LYS A 622 -16.21 32.47 18.10
C LYS A 622 -16.94 33.33 17.07
N ILE A 623 -18.09 33.92 17.44
CA ILE A 623 -18.87 34.84 16.61
C ILE A 623 -18.30 36.27 16.74
N SER A 624 -18.07 36.69 17.98
CA SER A 624 -17.60 38.03 18.35
C SER A 624 -16.60 37.92 19.52
N GLY A 625 -15.85 39.00 19.78
CA GLY A 625 -14.92 39.10 20.91
C GLY A 625 -13.49 38.59 20.66
N SER A 626 -12.67 38.61 21.71
CA SER A 626 -11.25 38.22 21.69
C SER A 626 -10.93 37.16 22.74
N VAL A 627 -10.00 36.26 22.39
CA VAL A 627 -9.61 35.04 23.11
C VAL A 627 -8.11 34.89 22.73
N ASN A 628 -7.13 34.92 23.66
CA ASN A 628 -5.68 34.76 23.42
C ASN A 628 -4.90 34.17 24.65
N VAL A 629 -4.48 32.88 24.63
CA VAL A 629 -3.80 32.17 25.76
C VAL A 629 -2.31 32.43 25.66
N SER A 630 -1.69 32.53 26.82
CA SER A 630 -0.24 32.38 26.94
C SER A 630 0.10 31.17 27.80
N GLY A 631 0.62 30.09 27.19
CA GLY A 631 1.14 28.91 27.89
C GLY A 631 0.69 27.57 27.30
N SER A 632 1.29 26.49 27.79
CA SER A 632 0.89 25.11 27.53
C SER A 632 -0.37 24.75 28.36
N VAL A 633 -1.30 24.01 27.76
CA VAL A 633 -2.59 23.65 28.38
C VAL A 633 -2.70 22.13 28.54
N ALA A 634 -3.05 21.67 29.74
CA ALA A 634 -3.50 20.30 30.01
C ALA A 634 -5.02 20.30 30.23
N TYR A 635 -5.72 19.31 29.68
CA TYR A 635 -7.17 19.16 29.82
C TYR A 635 -7.51 17.78 30.37
N VAL A 636 -8.33 17.76 31.43
CA VAL A 636 -8.93 16.55 31.99
C VAL A 636 -10.42 16.59 31.66
N PRO A 637 -10.90 15.75 30.73
CA PRO A 637 -12.31 15.70 30.35
C PRO A 637 -13.18 15.02 31.41
N GLN A 638 -14.47 15.37 31.43
CA GLN A 638 -15.46 14.73 32.29
C GLN A 638 -15.53 13.21 32.07
N GLN A 639 -15.51 12.78 30.81
CA GLN A 639 -15.36 11.38 30.43
C GLN A 639 -13.89 11.05 30.17
N ALA A 640 -13.26 10.37 31.11
CA ALA A 640 -11.84 10.01 31.03
C ALA A 640 -11.54 9.13 29.79
N TRP A 641 -10.48 9.50 29.07
CA TRP A 641 -10.00 8.79 27.88
C TRP A 641 -8.63 8.13 28.13
N ILE A 642 -8.54 6.83 27.84
CA ILE A 642 -7.36 6.00 28.10
C ILE A 642 -6.92 5.31 26.80
N GLN A 643 -5.63 5.36 26.49
CA GLN A 643 -5.01 4.68 25.35
C GLN A 643 -4.86 3.19 25.62
N ASN A 644 -4.93 2.39 24.56
CA ASN A 644 -4.64 0.96 24.61
C ASN A 644 -3.12 0.70 24.71
N LEU A 645 -2.53 1.08 25.85
CA LEU A 645 -1.13 0.94 26.24
C LEU A 645 -1.06 0.51 27.71
N THR A 646 0.16 0.34 28.23
CA THR A 646 0.36 0.17 29.68
C THR A 646 -0.12 1.39 30.46
N LEU A 647 -0.47 1.21 31.74
CA LEU A 647 -0.89 2.30 32.61
C LEU A 647 0.21 3.37 32.73
N ARG A 648 1.48 2.96 32.86
CA ARG A 648 2.64 3.86 32.85
C ARG A 648 2.69 4.72 31.58
N ASN A 649 2.60 4.12 30.41
CA ASN A 649 2.67 4.87 29.15
C ASN A 649 1.47 5.81 28.96
N ASN A 650 0.31 5.47 29.54
CA ASN A 650 -0.84 6.35 29.60
C ASN A 650 -0.60 7.61 30.45
N ILE A 651 0.09 7.49 31.59
CA ILE A 651 0.43 8.63 32.46
C ILE A 651 1.57 9.46 31.84
N LEU A 652 2.63 8.80 31.35
CA LEU A 652 3.79 9.48 30.75
C LEU A 652 3.43 10.24 29.47
N PHE A 653 2.54 9.68 28.66
CA PHE A 653 2.03 10.31 27.43
C PHE A 653 3.15 10.84 26.52
N ASN A 654 4.14 9.98 26.23
CA ASN A 654 5.37 10.26 25.47
C ASN A 654 6.36 11.26 26.10
N ARG A 655 6.22 11.61 27.39
CA ARG A 655 7.29 12.28 28.13
C ARG A 655 8.32 11.29 28.67
N ALA A 656 9.52 11.79 28.96
CA ALA A 656 10.57 11.02 29.60
C ALA A 656 10.08 10.49 30.96
N TYR A 657 10.48 9.26 31.28
CA TYR A 657 10.19 8.64 32.57
C TYR A 657 11.13 9.21 33.64
N ASP A 658 10.61 10.06 34.51
CA ASP A 658 11.25 10.50 35.75
C ASP A 658 10.62 9.73 36.88
N ARG A 659 11.38 8.77 37.43
CA ARG A 659 10.91 7.88 38.48
C ARG A 659 10.44 8.64 39.72
N THR A 660 11.19 9.66 40.14
CA THR A 660 10.91 10.38 41.39
C THR A 660 9.62 11.18 41.31
N PHE A 661 9.43 11.89 40.19
CA PHE A 661 8.21 12.65 39.96
C PHE A 661 7.02 11.74 39.68
N TYR A 662 7.22 10.64 38.94
CA TYR A 662 6.18 9.66 38.66
C TYR A 662 5.63 9.03 39.95
N GLU A 663 6.50 8.59 40.86
CA GLU A 663 6.09 8.06 42.17
C GLU A 663 5.30 9.11 42.98
N LYS A 664 5.77 10.36 42.99
CA LYS A 664 5.06 11.48 43.64
C LYS A 664 3.66 11.73 43.05
N VAL A 665 3.51 11.62 41.73
CA VAL A 665 2.22 11.80 41.03
C VAL A 665 1.26 10.65 41.37
N LEU A 666 1.75 9.42 41.41
CA LEU A 666 0.95 8.26 41.80
C LEU A 666 0.42 8.38 43.24
N ASP A 667 1.26 8.88 44.14
CA ASP A 667 0.88 9.15 45.53
C ASP A 667 -0.19 10.22 45.61
N ALA A 668 0.07 11.40 45.04
CA ALA A 668 -0.86 12.52 45.10
C ALA A 668 -2.23 12.21 44.46
N CYS A 669 -2.25 11.41 43.40
CA CYS A 669 -3.48 10.97 42.75
C CYS A 669 -4.15 9.75 43.42
N ALA A 670 -3.61 9.25 44.54
CA ALA A 670 -4.09 8.07 45.26
C ALA A 670 -4.21 6.80 44.38
N LEU A 671 -3.25 6.57 43.49
CA LEU A 671 -3.25 5.44 42.54
C LEU A 671 -2.52 4.18 43.07
N ARG A 672 -1.77 4.26 44.19
CA ARG A 672 -0.99 3.10 44.69
C ARG A 672 -1.82 1.86 44.98
N GLN A 673 -2.93 2.03 45.71
CA GLN A 673 -3.83 0.92 46.03
C GLN A 673 -4.45 0.31 44.76
N ASP A 674 -4.69 1.12 43.73
CA ASP A 674 -5.18 0.59 42.45
C ASP A 674 -4.09 -0.22 41.73
N LEU A 675 -2.83 0.22 41.78
CA LEU A 675 -1.71 -0.48 41.15
C LEU A 675 -1.46 -1.85 41.78
N GLU A 676 -1.54 -1.96 43.11
CA GLU A 676 -1.38 -3.23 43.83
C GLU A 676 -2.44 -4.26 43.44
N SER A 677 -3.64 -3.80 43.06
CA SER A 677 -4.71 -4.68 42.57
C SER A 677 -4.48 -5.20 41.14
N LEU A 678 -3.57 -4.59 40.38
CA LEU A 678 -3.31 -4.96 38.99
C LEU A 678 -2.23 -6.06 38.88
N PRO A 679 -2.36 -7.05 37.97
CA PRO A 679 -1.46 -8.20 37.89
C PRO A 679 0.02 -7.88 37.64
N ALA A 680 0.31 -6.76 36.98
CA ALA A 680 1.65 -6.29 36.67
C ALA A 680 1.82 -4.82 37.04
N GLU A 681 1.09 -4.36 38.07
CA GLU A 681 1.09 -2.99 38.55
C GLU A 681 0.95 -1.97 37.39
N ASP A 682 1.92 -1.05 37.25
CA ASP A 682 1.87 0.03 36.27
C ASP A 682 2.23 -0.40 34.83
N MET A 683 2.80 -1.60 34.67
CA MET A 683 3.10 -2.21 33.38
C MET A 683 1.92 -3.00 32.82
N THR A 684 0.81 -3.08 33.55
CA THR A 684 -0.43 -3.73 33.11
C THR A 684 -1.02 -3.02 31.89
N GLU A 685 -1.38 -3.79 30.86
CA GLU A 685 -2.13 -3.27 29.70
C GLU A 685 -3.60 -3.02 30.09
N ILE A 686 -4.06 -1.79 29.90
CA ILE A 686 -5.38 -1.34 30.38
C ILE A 686 -6.52 -1.67 29.38
N GLY A 687 -6.18 -1.94 28.11
CA GLY A 687 -7.14 -2.29 27.07
C GLY A 687 -7.84 -1.08 26.43
N GLU A 688 -8.61 -1.33 25.37
CA GLU A 688 -9.35 -0.28 24.65
C GLU A 688 -10.40 0.39 25.57
N LYS A 689 -10.39 1.73 25.66
CA LYS A 689 -11.21 2.53 26.60
C LYS A 689 -11.02 2.17 28.10
N GLY A 690 -9.94 1.48 28.43
CA GLY A 690 -9.61 1.05 29.78
C GLY A 690 -10.65 0.15 30.44
N ILE A 691 -11.03 -0.93 29.78
CA ILE A 691 -12.05 -1.88 30.28
C ILE A 691 -11.72 -2.45 31.67
N ASN A 692 -10.43 -2.50 32.03
CA ASN A 692 -9.93 -3.02 33.30
C ASN A 692 -10.06 -2.03 34.47
N LEU A 693 -10.48 -0.78 34.24
CA LEU A 693 -10.53 0.26 35.26
C LEU A 693 -11.98 0.66 35.58
N SER A 694 -12.26 0.92 36.85
CA SER A 694 -13.51 1.55 37.30
C SER A 694 -13.60 3.01 36.82
N GLY A 695 -14.79 3.62 36.89
CA GLY A 695 -14.98 5.03 36.50
C GLY A 695 -14.04 5.99 37.25
N GLY A 696 -13.95 5.85 38.58
CA GLY A 696 -13.04 6.65 39.41
C GLY A 696 -11.56 6.40 39.12
N GLN A 697 -11.17 5.15 38.85
CA GLN A 697 -9.79 4.82 38.43
C GLN A 697 -9.43 5.48 37.10
N LYS A 698 -10.35 5.47 36.11
CA LYS A 698 -10.11 6.16 34.83
C LYS A 698 -9.93 7.66 35.01
N GLN A 699 -10.75 8.30 35.85
CA GLN A 699 -10.61 9.72 36.17
C GLN A 699 -9.25 10.00 36.83
N ARG A 700 -8.83 9.21 37.82
CA ARG A 700 -7.52 9.36 38.49
C ARG A 700 -6.34 9.19 37.53
N VAL A 701 -6.38 8.21 36.62
CA VAL A 701 -5.32 8.04 35.60
C VAL A 701 -5.30 9.23 34.62
N SER A 702 -6.47 9.74 34.22
CA SER A 702 -6.56 10.94 33.36
C SER A 702 -6.03 12.19 34.06
N LEU A 703 -6.27 12.32 35.36
CA LEU A 703 -5.72 13.40 36.19
C LEU A 703 -4.21 13.28 36.34
N ALA A 704 -3.70 12.09 36.67
CA ALA A 704 -2.26 11.82 36.79
C ALA A 704 -1.51 12.19 35.50
N ARG A 705 -2.09 11.90 34.33
CA ARG A 705 -1.56 12.33 33.02
C ARG A 705 -1.44 13.86 32.92
N ALA A 706 -2.46 14.61 33.34
CA ALA A 706 -2.43 16.06 33.32
C ALA A 706 -1.38 16.62 34.29
N VAL A 707 -1.26 16.06 35.49
CA VAL A 707 -0.24 16.47 36.48
C VAL A 707 1.17 16.18 35.96
N TYR A 708 1.39 15.01 35.35
CA TYR A 708 2.70 14.63 34.81
C TYR A 708 3.15 15.52 33.63
N SER A 709 2.21 16.20 32.97
CA SER A 709 2.51 17.02 31.79
C SER A 709 3.22 18.35 32.08
N HIS A 710 3.27 18.81 33.33
CA HIS A 710 3.82 20.13 33.70
C HIS A 710 3.29 21.30 32.84
N ALA A 711 1.99 21.31 32.56
CA ALA A 711 1.38 22.40 31.81
C ALA A 711 1.27 23.70 32.63
N ASP A 712 1.37 24.85 31.95
CA ASP A 712 1.21 26.17 32.55
C ASP A 712 -0.25 26.42 33.02
N ILE A 713 -1.20 25.82 32.30
CA ILE A 713 -2.63 25.90 32.56
C ILE A 713 -3.21 24.49 32.60
N VAL A 714 -3.98 24.17 33.64
CA VAL A 714 -4.68 22.90 33.81
C VAL A 714 -6.17 23.14 33.88
N LEU A 715 -6.90 22.63 32.90
CA LEU A 715 -8.35 22.68 32.80
C LEU A 715 -8.92 21.35 33.31
N LEU A 716 -9.74 21.41 34.35
CA LEU A 716 -10.29 20.27 35.05
C LEU A 716 -11.82 20.27 34.92
N ASP A 717 -12.37 19.35 34.13
CA ASP A 717 -13.80 19.23 33.87
C ASP A 717 -14.41 18.15 34.77
N ASP A 718 -14.77 18.54 35.99
CA ASP A 718 -15.37 17.68 37.02
C ASP A 718 -14.60 16.37 37.31
N PRO A 719 -13.29 16.46 37.64
CA PRO A 719 -12.43 15.28 37.81
C PRO A 719 -12.68 14.48 39.09
N LEU A 720 -13.56 14.96 39.99
CA LEU A 720 -13.80 14.38 41.31
C LEU A 720 -15.19 13.72 41.45
N SER A 721 -16.01 13.69 40.39
CA SER A 721 -17.39 13.22 40.50
C SER A 721 -17.56 11.70 40.53
N ALA A 722 -16.59 10.94 40.01
CA ALA A 722 -16.63 9.48 40.00
C ALA A 722 -15.74 8.83 41.09
N VAL A 723 -15.18 9.63 42.00
CA VAL A 723 -14.32 9.17 43.10
C VAL A 723 -15.02 9.37 44.45
N ASP A 724 -14.74 8.49 45.41
CA ASP A 724 -15.28 8.58 46.77
C ASP A 724 -14.83 9.86 47.47
N SER A 725 -15.62 10.40 48.42
CA SER A 725 -15.35 11.70 49.04
C SER A 725 -13.99 11.79 49.73
N HIS A 726 -13.56 10.74 50.45
CA HIS A 726 -12.21 10.68 51.05
C HIS A 726 -11.10 10.72 49.98
N VAL A 727 -11.24 9.95 48.88
CA VAL A 727 -10.25 9.94 47.80
C VAL A 727 -10.23 11.29 47.09
N GLY A 728 -11.41 11.89 46.89
CA GLY A 728 -11.58 13.23 46.33
C GLY A 728 -10.86 14.29 47.17
N ARG A 729 -11.00 14.25 48.50
CA ARG A 729 -10.32 15.15 49.43
C ARG A 729 -8.80 15.01 49.36
N HIS A 730 -8.30 13.77 49.36
CA HIS A 730 -6.87 13.50 49.21
C HIS A 730 -6.31 14.07 47.90
N ILE A 731 -7.01 13.87 46.79
CA ILE A 731 -6.63 14.42 45.48
C ILE A 731 -6.67 15.95 45.50
N PHE A 732 -7.71 16.54 46.09
CA PHE A 732 -7.83 18.00 46.16
C PHE A 732 -6.66 18.61 46.93
N GLU A 733 -6.35 18.10 48.13
CA GLU A 733 -5.28 18.60 49.00
C GLU A 733 -3.89 18.41 48.36
N ASN A 734 -3.61 17.25 47.77
CA ASN A 734 -2.27 16.92 47.26
C ASN A 734 -2.02 17.31 45.80
N VAL A 735 -3.07 17.53 44.98
CA VAL A 735 -2.93 17.86 43.56
C VAL A 735 -3.41 19.27 43.25
N ILE A 736 -4.64 19.62 43.63
CA ILE A 736 -5.37 20.80 43.11
C ILE A 736 -5.17 22.04 43.99
N SER A 737 -5.03 21.85 45.31
CA SER A 737 -4.96 22.92 46.31
C SER A 737 -3.85 23.94 46.00
N SER A 738 -4.13 25.22 46.25
CA SER A 738 -3.16 26.31 46.09
C SER A 738 -2.07 26.30 47.17
N THR A 739 -2.30 25.67 48.33
CA THR A 739 -1.37 25.67 49.47
C THR A 739 -0.45 24.46 49.50
N THR A 740 -0.99 23.27 49.23
CA THR A 740 -0.31 21.97 49.39
C THR A 740 -0.19 21.18 48.09
N GLY A 741 -0.92 21.58 47.04
CA GLY A 741 -1.04 20.79 45.81
C GLY A 741 0.19 20.84 44.91
N ILE A 742 0.46 19.75 44.20
CA ILE A 742 1.52 19.70 43.17
C ILE A 742 1.29 20.75 42.06
N LEU A 743 0.04 21.09 41.75
CA LEU A 743 -0.31 22.10 40.74
C LEU A 743 -0.30 23.55 41.26
N ALA A 744 0.15 23.81 42.50
CA ALA A 744 0.06 25.14 43.13
C ALA A 744 0.71 26.28 42.32
N GLN A 745 1.75 25.98 41.52
CA GLN A 745 2.43 26.96 40.67
C GLN A 745 1.77 27.13 39.27
N SER A 746 0.99 26.15 38.82
CA SER A 746 0.27 26.19 37.54
C SER A 746 -1.05 26.95 37.67
N THR A 747 -1.57 27.50 36.59
CA THR A 747 -2.93 28.10 36.59
C THR A 747 -3.96 26.98 36.52
N ARG A 748 -4.95 26.97 37.42
CA ARG A 748 -5.89 25.87 37.60
C ARG A 748 -7.32 26.37 37.35
N ILE A 749 -8.04 25.79 36.40
CA ILE A 749 -9.48 26.07 36.20
C ILE A 749 -10.25 24.79 36.50
N LEU A 750 -11.03 24.81 37.59
CA LEU A 750 -11.80 23.68 38.09
C LEU A 750 -13.29 23.91 37.84
N VAL A 751 -13.88 23.14 36.93
CA VAL A 751 -15.34 22.96 36.89
C VAL A 751 -15.67 21.84 37.87
N THR A 752 -16.54 22.08 38.85
CA THR A 752 -16.92 21.04 39.81
C THR A 752 -18.35 21.22 40.30
N HIS A 753 -18.96 20.10 40.67
CA HIS A 753 -20.20 20.06 41.44
C HIS A 753 -19.96 19.97 42.97
N GLY A 754 -18.72 19.69 43.41
CA GLY A 754 -18.37 19.61 44.83
C GLY A 754 -18.24 20.99 45.46
N LEU A 755 -19.28 21.43 46.18
CA LEU A 755 -19.36 22.78 46.75
C LEU A 755 -18.35 23.02 47.89
N HIS A 756 -17.96 21.98 48.62
CA HIS A 756 -17.04 22.07 49.75
C HIS A 756 -15.62 22.49 49.36
N TYR A 757 -15.23 22.29 48.10
CA TYR A 757 -13.93 22.71 47.57
C TYR A 757 -13.86 24.21 47.23
N LEU A 758 -15.01 24.88 47.10
CA LEU A 758 -15.09 26.27 46.63
C LEU A 758 -14.45 27.27 47.61
N LYS A 759 -14.47 26.96 48.92
CA LYS A 759 -13.86 27.81 49.96
C LYS A 759 -12.34 27.92 49.84
N PHE A 760 -11.70 26.98 49.15
CA PHE A 760 -10.24 26.95 48.93
C PHE A 760 -9.82 27.56 47.59
N CYS A 761 -10.78 28.02 46.78
CA CYS A 761 -10.51 28.59 45.47
C CYS A 761 -10.24 30.09 45.56
N ASP A 762 -9.25 30.58 44.81
CA ASP A 762 -8.86 32.00 44.81
C ASP A 762 -9.96 32.88 44.19
N LYS A 763 -10.70 32.33 43.23
CA LYS A 763 -11.78 33.01 42.51
C LYS A 763 -12.85 32.02 42.08
N ILE A 764 -14.11 32.42 42.19
CA ILE A 764 -15.27 31.63 41.75
C ILE A 764 -15.99 32.41 40.63
N ILE A 765 -16.39 31.70 39.59
CA ILE A 765 -17.17 32.19 38.46
C ILE A 765 -18.49 31.43 38.42
N VAL A 766 -19.61 32.16 38.48
CA VAL A 766 -20.96 31.55 38.47
C VAL A 766 -21.60 31.73 37.09
N MET A 767 -21.87 30.61 36.42
CA MET A 767 -22.53 30.58 35.11
C MET A 767 -24.02 30.32 35.23
N LYS A 768 -24.84 31.11 34.53
CA LYS A 768 -26.30 30.95 34.42
C LYS A 768 -26.71 31.14 32.97
N ALA A 769 -27.37 30.14 32.39
CA ALA A 769 -27.89 30.15 31.01
C ALA A 769 -26.87 30.57 29.91
N GLY A 770 -25.61 30.13 30.01
CA GLY A 770 -24.58 30.45 29.02
C GLY A 770 -23.91 31.82 29.19
N GLU A 771 -24.21 32.54 30.26
CA GLU A 771 -23.61 33.83 30.62
C GLU A 771 -22.92 33.76 31.98
N ILE A 772 -21.97 34.66 32.22
CA ILE A 772 -21.36 34.80 33.55
C ILE A 772 -22.17 35.80 34.36
N SER A 773 -22.75 35.32 35.46
CA SER A 773 -23.61 36.12 36.34
C SER A 773 -22.79 36.96 37.34
N GLU A 774 -21.83 36.34 38.03
CA GLU A 774 -20.97 37.01 38.98
C GLU A 774 -19.61 36.32 39.13
N MET A 775 -18.63 37.08 39.62
CA MET A 775 -17.28 36.61 39.94
C MET A 775 -16.77 37.28 41.22
N GLY A 776 -16.03 36.53 42.03
CA GLY A 776 -15.43 37.05 43.26
C GLY A 776 -14.77 35.94 44.08
N THR A 777 -14.30 36.30 45.27
CA THR A 777 -13.89 35.30 46.29
C THR A 777 -15.12 34.67 46.93
N TYR A 778 -14.95 33.51 47.58
CA TYR A 778 -16.06 32.84 48.27
C TYR A 778 -16.77 33.77 49.28
N GLN A 779 -16.01 34.50 50.09
CA GLN A 779 -16.56 35.43 51.09
C GLN A 779 -17.31 36.61 50.45
N GLU A 780 -16.78 37.17 49.36
CA GLU A 780 -17.45 38.26 48.62
C GLU A 780 -18.78 37.82 48.02
N LEU A 781 -18.83 36.64 47.39
CA LEU A 781 -20.05 36.13 46.75
C LEU A 781 -21.11 35.73 47.79
N MET A 782 -20.69 35.17 48.93
CA MET A 782 -21.59 34.88 50.05
C MET A 782 -22.17 36.16 50.66
N ALA A 783 -21.38 37.22 50.80
CA ALA A 783 -21.84 38.51 51.32
C ALA A 783 -22.79 39.25 50.37
N ARG A 784 -22.60 39.12 49.05
CA ARG A 784 -23.46 39.75 48.02
C ARG A 784 -24.87 39.16 47.91
N GLN A 785 -25.08 37.95 48.42
CA GLN A 785 -26.36 37.22 48.35
C GLN A 785 -26.93 37.11 46.92
N GLY A 786 -26.05 36.98 45.92
CA GLY A 786 -26.38 36.90 44.50
C GLY A 786 -26.75 35.50 44.00
N ALA A 787 -26.54 35.25 42.70
CA ALA A 787 -26.84 34.00 42.02
C ALA A 787 -26.10 32.77 42.62
N PHE A 788 -24.94 32.98 43.23
CA PHE A 788 -24.14 32.00 43.94
C PHE A 788 -24.86 31.49 45.18
N SER A 789 -25.45 32.39 45.98
CA SER A 789 -26.20 32.03 47.18
C SER A 789 -27.49 31.29 46.83
N GLU A 790 -28.20 31.74 45.79
CA GLU A 790 -29.39 31.05 45.24
C GLU A 790 -29.04 29.62 44.78
N PHE A 791 -27.93 29.48 44.04
CA PHE A 791 -27.43 28.18 43.60
C PHE A 791 -27.06 27.25 44.76
N LEU A 792 -26.40 27.78 45.80
CA LEU A 792 -26.02 27.00 46.98
C LEU A 792 -27.26 26.50 47.74
N GLU A 793 -28.28 27.36 47.90
CA GLU A 793 -29.54 26.99 48.56
C GLU A 793 -30.29 25.90 47.81
N GLU A 794 -30.46 26.06 46.50
CA GLU A 794 -31.16 25.09 45.65
C GLU A 794 -30.45 23.73 45.69
N PHE A 795 -29.11 23.74 45.65
CA PHE A 795 -28.31 22.52 45.76
C PHE A 795 -28.47 21.85 47.13
N LEU A 796 -28.42 22.60 48.23
CA LEU A 796 -28.60 22.06 49.59
C LEU A 796 -29.97 21.40 49.75
N VAL A 797 -31.02 21.99 49.16
CA VAL A 797 -32.38 21.42 49.14
C VAL A 797 -32.44 20.15 48.29
N GLU A 798 -31.80 20.11 47.11
CA GLU A 798 -31.74 18.90 46.29
C GLU A 798 -30.97 17.75 46.94
N GLU A 799 -29.84 18.04 47.60
CA GLU A 799 -29.06 17.03 48.32
C GLU A 799 -29.83 16.45 49.51
N THR A 800 -30.50 17.30 50.29
CA THR A 800 -31.34 16.82 51.40
C THR A 800 -32.54 16.00 50.89
N LYS A 801 -33.13 16.35 49.74
CA LYS A 801 -34.16 15.53 49.06
C LYS A 801 -33.65 14.16 48.63
N LYS A 802 -32.43 14.07 48.09
CA LYS A 802 -31.81 12.78 47.73
C LYS A 802 -31.53 11.92 48.95
N ARG A 803 -31.05 12.53 50.04
CA ARG A 803 -30.72 11.83 51.31
C ARG A 803 -31.95 11.36 52.08
N GLY A 804 -33.11 11.99 51.91
CA GLY A 804 -34.40 11.53 52.47
C GLY A 804 -34.86 10.13 52.01
N ARG A 805 -34.17 9.50 51.05
CA ARG A 805 -34.41 8.11 50.62
C ARG A 805 -33.41 7.08 51.16
N SER A 806 -32.36 7.48 51.87
CA SER A 806 -31.32 6.58 52.39
C SER A 806 -30.85 7.04 53.78
N VAL A 807 -31.26 6.32 54.82
CA VAL A 807 -30.91 6.65 56.21
C VAL A 807 -29.53 6.08 56.58
N SER A 808 -28.77 6.89 57.34
CA SER A 808 -27.72 6.57 58.33
C SER A 808 -26.22 6.72 57.96
N PHE A 809 -25.61 7.71 58.61
CA PHE A 809 -24.22 7.87 59.09
C PHE A 809 -23.06 7.78 58.08
N GLY A 810 -22.51 8.94 57.71
CA GLY A 810 -21.21 9.11 57.04
C GLY A 810 -20.75 10.58 57.05
N ASP A 811 -19.46 10.81 56.82
CA ASP A 811 -18.76 12.12 56.85
C ASP A 811 -19.43 13.21 56.01
N ASP A 812 -20.16 12.83 54.95
CA ASP A 812 -20.88 13.78 54.08
C ASP A 812 -22.00 14.55 54.82
N ALA A 813 -22.45 14.08 55.99
CA ALA A 813 -23.39 14.81 56.86
C ALA A 813 -22.72 16.00 57.56
N GLU A 814 -21.45 15.87 57.95
CA GLU A 814 -20.67 16.96 58.55
C GLU A 814 -20.46 18.10 57.53
N GLU A 815 -20.22 17.77 56.26
CA GLU A 815 -19.97 18.76 55.19
C GLU A 815 -21.18 19.68 54.94
N VAL A 816 -22.39 19.11 54.87
CA VAL A 816 -23.62 19.89 54.70
C VAL A 816 -23.89 20.78 55.92
N THR A 817 -23.64 20.26 57.13
CA THR A 817 -23.75 21.05 58.35
C THR A 817 -22.70 22.15 58.46
N GLU A 818 -21.48 21.94 57.95
CA GLU A 818 -20.43 22.96 57.89
C GLU A 818 -20.86 24.13 56.98
N ILE A 819 -21.41 23.82 55.79
CA ILE A 819 -21.93 24.82 54.85
C ILE A 819 -23.11 25.59 55.47
N LEU A 820 -24.04 24.89 56.14
CA LEU A 820 -25.17 25.53 56.84
C LEU A 820 -24.71 26.44 57.99
N ASN A 821 -23.70 26.03 58.76
CA ASN A 821 -23.12 26.83 59.84
C ASN A 821 -22.40 28.08 59.30
N GLU A 822 -21.72 27.99 58.15
CA GLU A 822 -21.10 29.13 57.46
C GLU A 822 -22.16 30.11 56.92
N MET A 823 -23.25 29.61 56.33
CA MET A 823 -24.38 30.44 55.89
C MET A 823 -25.05 31.19 57.06
N GLU A 824 -25.12 30.55 58.23
CA GLU A 824 -25.68 31.14 59.45
C GLU A 824 -24.83 32.32 59.95
N LYS A 825 -23.50 32.26 59.84
CA LYS A 825 -22.60 33.38 60.18
C LYS A 825 -22.84 34.63 59.35
N VAL A 826 -23.26 34.47 58.08
CA VAL A 826 -23.49 35.58 57.15
C VAL A 826 -24.95 36.08 57.23
N SER A 827 -25.91 35.20 57.54
CA SER A 827 -27.34 35.56 57.68
C SER A 827 -28.10 34.58 58.59
N PRO A 828 -28.22 34.82 59.92
CA PRO A 828 -28.74 33.81 60.87
C PRO A 828 -30.23 33.45 60.72
N GLY A 829 -31.01 34.21 59.95
CA GLY A 829 -32.42 33.88 59.67
C GLY A 829 -32.65 32.79 58.63
N ARG A 830 -31.65 32.45 57.80
CA ARG A 830 -31.81 31.67 56.56
C ARG A 830 -31.83 30.15 56.80
N ARG A 831 -31.03 29.69 57.76
CA ARG A 831 -31.02 28.29 58.25
C ARG A 831 -32.42 27.85 58.70
N ARG A 832 -33.10 28.69 59.50
CA ARG A 832 -34.48 28.43 59.94
C ARG A 832 -35.47 28.33 58.78
N ARG A 833 -35.25 29.06 57.68
CA ARG A 833 -36.11 29.02 56.49
C ARG A 833 -35.93 27.72 55.71
N ILE A 834 -34.69 27.28 55.53
CA ILE A 834 -34.35 26.00 54.88
C ILE A 834 -34.83 24.83 55.74
N GLU A 835 -34.58 24.85 57.05
CA GLU A 835 -35.10 23.86 58.01
C GLU A 835 -36.64 23.85 58.05
N SER A 836 -37.31 25.01 57.90
CA SER A 836 -38.78 25.10 57.82
C SER A 836 -39.36 24.54 56.51
N GLN A 837 -38.66 24.71 55.39
CA GLN A 837 -39.02 24.08 54.10
C GLN A 837 -38.81 22.56 54.16
N LEU A 838 -37.79 22.10 54.89
CA LEU A 838 -37.51 20.68 55.11
C LEU A 838 -38.55 20.01 56.02
N SER A 839 -38.98 20.68 57.09
CA SER A 839 -39.93 20.12 58.06
C SER A 839 -41.38 20.06 57.53
N GLN A 840 -41.70 20.75 56.43
CA GLN A 840 -42.99 20.61 55.74
C GLN A 840 -43.07 19.38 54.81
N GLU A 841 -41.94 18.82 54.34
CA GLU A 841 -41.95 17.68 53.42
C GLU A 841 -41.70 16.30 54.10
N VAL A 842 -41.22 16.26 55.35
CA VAL A 842 -40.84 15.01 56.06
C VAL A 842 -42.02 14.25 56.70
N VAL A 843 -43.25 14.77 56.69
CA VAL A 843 -44.40 14.15 57.39
C VAL A 843 -44.96 12.89 56.67
N ASN A 844 -44.49 12.51 55.48
CA ASN A 844 -45.07 11.40 54.69
C ASN A 844 -44.10 10.25 54.34
N ALA A 845 -43.37 9.70 55.32
CA ALA A 845 -42.65 8.44 55.11
C ALA A 845 -42.76 7.51 56.33
N ALA A 846 -43.53 6.43 56.18
CA ALA A 846 -43.63 5.35 57.16
C ALA A 846 -42.35 4.47 57.13
N PRO A 847 -41.94 3.87 58.27
CA PRO A 847 -40.75 3.03 58.32
C PRO A 847 -41.09 1.60 57.84
N ILE A 848 -40.39 1.12 56.81
CA ILE A 848 -40.39 -0.29 56.41
C ILE A 848 -39.10 -0.93 56.97
N HIS A 849 -39.29 -1.91 57.84
CA HIS A 849 -38.23 -2.76 58.37
C HIS A 849 -37.89 -3.82 57.31
N ASP A 850 -36.65 -3.87 56.82
CA ASP A 850 -36.15 -5.06 56.14
C ASP A 850 -34.74 -5.44 56.64
N LYS A 851 -34.61 -6.72 56.99
CA LYS A 851 -33.40 -7.35 57.51
C LYS A 851 -32.43 -7.59 56.35
N VAL A 852 -31.25 -6.98 56.39
CA VAL A 852 -30.14 -7.34 55.51
C VAL A 852 -29.43 -8.58 56.08
N LEU A 853 -29.58 -9.70 55.38
CA LEU A 853 -28.77 -10.91 55.55
C LEU A 853 -27.39 -10.66 54.91
N VAL A 854 -26.35 -10.58 55.74
CA VAL A 854 -24.95 -10.57 55.30
C VAL A 854 -24.56 -12.00 54.90
N GLY A 855 -24.54 -12.27 53.60
CA GLY A 855 -23.92 -13.46 53.03
C GLY A 855 -22.40 -13.28 52.96
N LYS A 856 -21.65 -14.00 53.80
CA LYS A 856 -20.21 -14.21 53.61
C LYS A 856 -20.01 -15.10 52.38
N ALA A 857 -19.42 -14.56 51.32
CA ALA A 857 -18.85 -15.37 50.25
C ALA A 857 -17.42 -15.75 50.65
N GLU A 858 -17.21 -17.01 51.02
CA GLU A 858 -15.89 -17.61 51.19
C GLU A 858 -15.23 -17.77 49.81
N GLU A 859 -14.12 -17.06 49.62
CA GLU A 859 -13.25 -17.20 48.46
C GLU A 859 -12.29 -18.38 48.70
N LYS A 860 -12.50 -19.48 47.96
CA LYS A 860 -11.60 -20.64 47.99
C LYS A 860 -10.32 -20.30 47.23
N VAL A 861 -9.25 -20.04 47.98
CA VAL A 861 -7.86 -20.07 47.53
C VAL A 861 -7.49 -21.51 47.18
N ALA A 862 -7.30 -21.80 45.89
CA ALA A 862 -6.66 -23.02 45.44
C ALA A 862 -5.14 -22.83 45.42
N LEU A 863 -4.44 -23.67 46.20
CA LEU A 863 -3.00 -23.69 46.37
C LEU A 863 -2.23 -23.95 45.06
N LEU A 864 -1.24 -23.09 44.85
CA LEU A 864 0.14 -23.34 44.40
C LEU A 864 0.45 -24.64 43.64
N GLY A 865 0.79 -24.45 42.37
CA GLY A 865 1.89 -25.13 41.71
C GLY A 865 2.84 -24.08 41.11
N GLU A 866 3.98 -23.86 41.77
CA GLU A 866 5.22 -23.28 41.24
C GLU A 866 5.69 -24.08 40.01
N GLU A 867 6.44 -23.60 39.02
CA GLU A 867 7.30 -22.43 38.82
C GLU A 867 7.60 -22.42 37.31
N ALA A 868 7.21 -21.35 36.59
CA ALA A 868 7.76 -20.89 35.30
C ALA A 868 6.73 -19.99 34.60
N LYS A 869 7.19 -18.86 34.04
CA LYS A 869 6.47 -17.84 33.24
C LYS A 869 6.02 -16.57 33.99
N ASN A 870 6.96 -15.85 34.59
CA ASN A 870 6.74 -14.46 35.02
C ASN A 870 6.75 -13.42 33.87
N SER A 871 6.94 -13.81 32.61
CA SER A 871 6.94 -12.85 31.47
C SER A 871 5.60 -12.77 30.70
N GLN A 872 4.61 -13.62 30.98
CA GLN A 872 3.42 -13.77 30.13
C GLN A 872 2.10 -13.29 30.77
N LYS A 873 2.08 -12.95 32.08
CA LYS A 873 0.87 -12.56 32.83
C LYS A 873 0.40 -11.09 32.62
N SER A 874 1.15 -10.25 31.90
CA SER A 874 0.87 -8.80 31.83
C SER A 874 0.09 -8.31 30.60
N ARG A 875 -0.23 -9.19 29.63
CA ARG A 875 -0.95 -8.82 28.40
C ARG A 875 -2.36 -9.40 28.40
N LEU A 876 -3.35 -8.54 28.60
CA LEU A 876 -4.78 -8.91 28.52
C LEU A 876 -5.23 -9.07 27.06
N VAL A 877 -4.65 -8.25 26.16
CA VAL A 877 -4.92 -8.30 24.73
C VAL A 877 -3.92 -9.24 24.06
N GLU A 878 -4.38 -10.40 23.60
CA GLU A 878 -3.53 -11.28 22.81
C GLU A 878 -3.15 -10.60 21.49
N LYS A 879 -1.84 -10.54 21.21
CA LYS A 879 -1.35 -10.13 19.89
C LYS A 879 -1.90 -11.10 18.85
N GLU A 880 -2.42 -10.55 17.75
CA GLU A 880 -2.96 -11.35 16.66
C GLU A 880 -1.90 -12.31 16.14
N ALA A 881 -2.12 -13.61 16.31
CA ALA A 881 -1.26 -14.65 15.77
C ALA A 881 -1.45 -14.71 14.25
N VAL A 882 -0.40 -14.36 13.50
CA VAL A 882 -0.35 -14.60 12.06
C VAL A 882 0.22 -15.99 11.87
N GLU A 883 -0.60 -16.93 11.40
CA GLU A 883 -0.16 -18.28 11.05
C GLU A 883 0.99 -18.22 10.04
N THR A 884 2.16 -18.78 10.40
CA THR A 884 3.34 -18.82 9.54
C THR A 884 3.36 -20.12 8.73
N GLY A 885 3.32 -20.01 7.40
CA GLY A 885 3.47 -21.18 6.51
C GLY A 885 2.54 -21.14 5.30
N LYS A 886 2.42 -22.29 4.63
CA LYS A 886 1.46 -22.46 3.53
C LYS A 886 0.05 -22.60 4.09
N VAL A 887 -0.94 -22.03 3.40
CA VAL A 887 -2.36 -22.22 3.73
C VAL A 887 -2.69 -23.72 3.67
N LYS A 888 -3.24 -24.26 4.76
CA LYS A 888 -3.61 -25.68 4.85
C LYS A 888 -4.70 -26.01 3.82
N TRP A 889 -4.60 -27.15 3.15
CA TRP A 889 -5.61 -27.59 2.17
C TRP A 889 -7.03 -27.71 2.75
N SER A 890 -7.13 -27.99 4.06
CA SER A 890 -8.40 -27.98 4.79
C SER A 890 -9.16 -26.66 4.68
N VAL A 891 -8.46 -25.52 4.62
CA VAL A 891 -9.08 -24.19 4.47
C VAL A 891 -9.77 -24.05 3.10
N TYR A 892 -9.10 -24.49 2.04
CA TYR A 892 -9.69 -24.51 0.69
C TYR A 892 -10.90 -25.45 0.63
N LEU A 893 -10.81 -26.62 1.26
CA LEU A 893 -11.91 -27.57 1.34
C LEU A 893 -13.12 -26.99 2.10
N THR A 894 -12.91 -26.25 3.19
CA THR A 894 -14.00 -25.57 3.90
C THR A 894 -14.73 -24.58 3.00
N TYR A 895 -13.99 -23.82 2.19
CA TYR A 895 -14.58 -22.88 1.25
C TYR A 895 -15.35 -23.58 0.12
N ILE A 896 -14.78 -24.64 -0.47
CA ILE A 896 -15.45 -25.46 -1.51
C ILE A 896 -16.72 -26.13 -0.95
N LYS A 897 -16.67 -26.61 0.30
CA LYS A 897 -17.85 -27.15 0.99
C LYS A 897 -18.94 -26.10 1.18
N ALA A 898 -18.57 -24.85 1.50
CA ALA A 898 -19.53 -23.75 1.63
C ALA A 898 -20.19 -23.36 0.28
N ILE A 899 -19.48 -23.50 -0.84
CA ILE A 899 -20.07 -23.33 -2.19
C ILE A 899 -21.06 -24.46 -2.51
N GLY A 900 -20.79 -25.67 -2.01
CA GLY A 900 -21.50 -26.89 -2.34
C GLY A 900 -20.78 -27.66 -3.45
N LEU A 901 -20.49 -28.95 -3.18
CA LEU A 901 -19.72 -29.82 -4.07
C LEU A 901 -20.34 -29.91 -5.47
N VAL A 902 -21.67 -30.01 -5.55
CA VAL A 902 -22.42 -30.12 -6.82
C VAL A 902 -22.23 -28.89 -7.69
N ILE A 903 -22.34 -27.69 -7.11
CA ILE A 903 -22.18 -26.42 -7.83
C ILE A 903 -20.72 -26.25 -8.29
N ALA A 904 -19.76 -26.64 -7.45
CA ALA A 904 -18.35 -26.59 -7.79
C ALA A 904 -17.98 -27.53 -8.97
N VAL A 905 -18.48 -28.77 -8.96
CA VAL A 905 -18.26 -29.73 -10.06
C VAL A 905 -18.94 -29.26 -11.35
N LEU A 906 -20.18 -28.78 -11.25
CA LEU A 906 -20.92 -28.24 -12.39
C LEU A 906 -20.17 -27.05 -13.02
N PHE A 907 -19.64 -26.14 -12.21
CA PHE A 907 -18.84 -25.02 -12.70
C PHE A 907 -17.62 -25.47 -13.52
N ILE A 908 -16.85 -26.44 -13.00
CA ILE A 908 -15.65 -26.96 -13.67
C ILE A 908 -16.04 -27.61 -15.01
N ALA A 909 -17.10 -28.44 -15.02
CA ALA A 909 -17.57 -29.12 -16.23
C ALA A 909 -18.03 -28.12 -17.31
N VAL A 910 -18.84 -27.12 -16.94
CA VAL A 910 -19.33 -26.08 -17.86
C VAL A 910 -18.16 -25.25 -18.41
N TYR A 911 -17.16 -24.92 -17.58
CA TYR A 911 -16.02 -24.15 -18.07
C TYR A 911 -15.13 -24.97 -19.02
N ILE A 912 -14.85 -26.25 -18.72
CA ILE A 912 -14.11 -27.15 -19.62
C ILE A 912 -14.81 -27.22 -20.99
N LEU A 913 -16.14 -27.40 -21.01
CA LEU A 913 -16.90 -27.45 -22.25
C LEU A 913 -16.77 -26.14 -23.05
N SER A 914 -16.79 -24.99 -22.36
CA SER A 914 -16.56 -23.69 -23.01
C SER A 914 -15.16 -23.57 -23.63
N SER A 915 -14.12 -24.09 -22.95
CA SER A 915 -12.75 -24.10 -23.47
C SER A 915 -12.60 -25.02 -24.68
N VAL A 916 -13.23 -26.20 -24.64
CA VAL A 916 -13.24 -27.16 -25.77
C VAL A 916 -13.89 -26.53 -27.01
N LEU A 917 -15.05 -25.88 -26.85
CA LEU A 917 -15.72 -25.19 -27.96
C LEU A 917 -14.89 -24.03 -28.54
N GLY A 918 -14.18 -23.28 -27.68
CA GLY A 918 -13.26 -22.24 -28.13
C GLY A 918 -12.09 -22.78 -28.94
N VAL A 919 -11.49 -23.89 -28.50
CA VAL A 919 -10.44 -24.57 -29.26
C VAL A 919 -10.98 -25.12 -30.58
N ALA A 920 -12.14 -25.78 -30.56
CA ALA A 920 -12.78 -26.30 -31.76
C ALA A 920 -13.08 -25.19 -32.80
N SER A 921 -13.56 -24.04 -32.34
CA SER A 921 -13.81 -22.86 -33.20
C SER A 921 -12.52 -22.38 -33.89
N ASN A 922 -11.41 -22.26 -33.15
CA ASN A 922 -10.13 -21.85 -33.72
C ASN A 922 -9.54 -22.88 -34.69
N LEU A 923 -9.62 -24.18 -34.37
CA LEU A 923 -9.17 -25.26 -35.26
C LEU A 923 -10.02 -25.35 -36.53
N TRP A 924 -11.33 -25.14 -36.41
CA TRP A 924 -12.24 -25.10 -37.55
C TRP A 924 -11.88 -23.95 -38.50
N LEU A 925 -11.61 -22.77 -37.95
CA LEU A 925 -11.18 -21.61 -38.73
C LEU A 925 -9.82 -21.83 -39.40
N ALA A 926 -8.88 -22.51 -38.72
CA ALA A 926 -7.59 -22.91 -39.31
C ALA A 926 -7.79 -23.78 -40.56
N LYS A 927 -8.57 -24.87 -40.41
CA LYS A 927 -8.88 -25.79 -41.51
C LYS A 927 -9.63 -25.09 -42.65
N TRP A 928 -10.54 -24.17 -42.32
CA TRP A 928 -11.23 -23.38 -43.34
C TRP A 928 -10.26 -22.51 -44.13
N SER A 929 -9.30 -21.86 -43.47
CA SER A 929 -8.33 -21.01 -44.16
C SER A 929 -7.38 -21.79 -45.08
N ASP A 930 -7.02 -23.03 -44.73
CA ASP A 930 -6.19 -23.88 -45.58
C ASP A 930 -6.94 -24.36 -46.84
N ASP A 931 -8.22 -24.75 -46.68
CA ASP A 931 -9.05 -25.23 -47.78
C ASP A 931 -9.55 -24.10 -48.71
N ALA A 932 -9.44 -22.83 -48.30
CA ALA A 932 -10.09 -21.70 -48.97
C ALA A 932 -9.66 -21.53 -50.44
N GLN A 933 -8.38 -21.76 -50.76
CA GLN A 933 -7.88 -21.66 -52.14
C GLN A 933 -8.40 -22.80 -53.05
N MET A 934 -8.53 -24.01 -52.51
CA MET A 934 -9.02 -25.18 -53.24
C MET A 934 -10.52 -25.08 -53.56
N ILE A 935 -11.31 -24.53 -52.63
CA ILE A 935 -12.76 -24.35 -52.80
C ILE A 935 -13.07 -23.34 -53.90
N GLN A 936 -12.26 -22.30 -54.04
CA GLN A 936 -12.50 -21.26 -55.04
C GLN A 936 -12.20 -21.73 -56.48
N SER A 937 -11.24 -22.64 -56.65
CA SER A 937 -11.06 -23.34 -57.94
C SER A 937 -12.20 -24.30 -58.29
N THR A 938 -13.08 -24.61 -57.32
CA THR A 938 -14.19 -25.58 -57.41
C THR A 938 -15.55 -24.84 -57.57
N SER A 939 -15.68 -24.11 -58.68
CA SER A 939 -16.72 -23.07 -58.88
C SER A 939 -18.17 -23.48 -58.57
N ASN A 940 -18.65 -24.64 -59.04
CA ASN A 940 -20.07 -24.99 -59.06
C ASN A 940 -20.74 -25.16 -57.67
N GLY A 941 -20.02 -25.02 -56.55
CA GLY A 941 -20.54 -25.07 -55.18
C GLY A 941 -19.97 -24.03 -54.20
N SER A 942 -19.16 -23.07 -54.66
CA SER A 942 -18.28 -22.24 -53.82
C SER A 942 -19.01 -21.41 -52.75
N SER A 943 -20.15 -20.81 -53.07
CA SER A 943 -20.92 -19.97 -52.12
C SER A 943 -21.65 -20.77 -51.04
N TYR A 944 -22.15 -21.97 -51.36
CA TYR A 944 -22.88 -22.80 -50.39
C TYR A 944 -21.93 -23.40 -49.34
N GLU A 945 -20.78 -23.96 -49.77
CA GLU A 945 -19.79 -24.53 -48.85
C GLU A 945 -19.19 -23.45 -47.93
N THR A 946 -18.95 -22.26 -48.45
CA THR A 946 -18.41 -21.14 -47.67
C THR A 946 -19.41 -20.64 -46.62
N ASN A 947 -20.68 -20.49 -47.00
CA ASN A 947 -21.75 -20.12 -46.05
C ASN A 947 -21.95 -21.19 -44.97
N MET A 948 -21.86 -22.49 -45.31
CA MET A 948 -21.95 -23.57 -44.34
C MET A 948 -20.78 -23.55 -43.34
N ARG A 949 -19.54 -23.35 -43.80
CA ARG A 949 -18.36 -23.25 -42.92
C ARG A 949 -18.42 -22.04 -42.00
N LEU A 950 -18.90 -20.90 -42.50
CA LEU A 950 -19.14 -19.69 -41.71
C LEU A 950 -20.24 -19.93 -40.65
N ALA A 951 -21.33 -20.61 -41.01
CA ALA A 951 -22.41 -20.93 -40.07
C ALA A 951 -21.94 -21.87 -38.94
N ILE A 952 -21.12 -22.88 -39.24
CA ILE A 952 -20.53 -23.78 -38.23
C ILE A 952 -19.57 -23.00 -37.31
N TYR A 953 -18.71 -22.16 -37.87
CA TYR A 953 -17.83 -21.29 -37.09
C TYR A 953 -18.64 -20.37 -36.16
N ALA A 954 -19.73 -19.79 -36.68
CA ALA A 954 -20.62 -18.93 -35.92
C ALA A 954 -21.32 -19.71 -34.77
N ALA A 955 -21.81 -20.92 -35.04
CA ALA A 955 -22.46 -21.76 -34.03
C ALA A 955 -21.49 -22.14 -32.89
N LEU A 956 -20.26 -22.53 -33.22
CA LEU A 956 -19.25 -22.93 -32.23
C LEU A 956 -18.88 -21.76 -31.28
N GLY A 957 -18.69 -20.55 -31.81
CA GLY A 957 -18.34 -19.40 -30.98
C GLY A 957 -19.51 -18.83 -30.18
N VAL A 958 -20.75 -18.86 -30.71
CA VAL A 958 -21.95 -18.54 -29.90
C VAL A 958 -22.10 -19.56 -28.77
N GLY A 959 -21.90 -20.85 -29.07
CA GLY A 959 -21.88 -21.91 -28.07
C GLY A 959 -20.85 -21.64 -26.97
N GLN A 960 -19.60 -21.36 -27.35
CA GLN A 960 -18.55 -20.97 -26.40
C GLN A 960 -19.00 -19.82 -25.49
N ALA A 961 -19.52 -18.73 -26.05
CA ALA A 961 -19.94 -17.56 -25.29
C ALA A 961 -21.06 -17.85 -24.29
N LEU A 962 -22.05 -18.66 -24.69
CA LEU A 962 -23.15 -19.08 -23.82
C LEU A 962 -22.64 -19.92 -22.65
N PHE A 963 -21.74 -20.88 -22.89
CA PHE A 963 -21.16 -21.70 -21.81
C PHE A 963 -20.24 -20.87 -20.89
N VAL A 964 -19.50 -19.88 -21.39
CA VAL A 964 -18.73 -18.94 -20.55
C VAL A 964 -19.68 -18.13 -19.64
N CYS A 965 -20.82 -17.67 -20.16
CA CYS A 965 -21.82 -16.96 -19.37
C CYS A 965 -22.45 -17.87 -18.30
N ALA A 966 -22.84 -19.10 -18.69
CA ALA A 966 -23.37 -20.10 -17.77
C ALA A 966 -22.36 -20.40 -16.63
N ALA A 967 -21.09 -20.60 -16.95
CA ALA A 967 -20.03 -20.79 -15.95
C ALA A 967 -19.93 -19.59 -15.00
N SER A 968 -20.00 -18.36 -15.53
CA SER A 968 -19.97 -17.15 -14.71
C SER A 968 -21.16 -17.04 -13.76
N ILE A 969 -22.37 -17.44 -14.18
CA ILE A 969 -23.59 -17.40 -13.35
C ILE A 969 -23.53 -18.48 -12.26
N VAL A 970 -23.22 -19.73 -12.63
CA VAL A 970 -23.10 -20.86 -11.69
C VAL A 970 -22.08 -20.54 -10.60
N MET A 971 -20.92 -20.00 -10.98
CA MET A 971 -19.91 -19.57 -10.05
C MET A 971 -20.43 -18.48 -9.12
N ALA A 972 -21.00 -17.40 -9.67
CA ALA A 972 -21.40 -16.27 -8.86
C ALA A 972 -22.53 -16.63 -7.86
N LEU A 973 -23.47 -17.49 -8.23
CA LEU A 973 -24.50 -18.01 -7.32
C LEU A 973 -23.90 -18.89 -6.21
N GLY A 974 -22.96 -19.78 -6.56
CA GLY A 974 -22.25 -20.61 -5.57
C GLY A 974 -21.45 -19.78 -4.56
N MET A 975 -20.79 -18.72 -5.02
CA MET A 975 -19.96 -17.86 -4.17
C MET A 975 -20.81 -16.98 -3.24
N VAL A 976 -21.95 -16.48 -3.71
CA VAL A 976 -22.92 -15.76 -2.85
C VAL A 976 -23.53 -16.71 -1.82
N GLY A 977 -23.78 -17.98 -2.17
CA GLY A 977 -24.19 -19.02 -1.24
C GLY A 977 -23.14 -19.29 -0.15
N ALA A 978 -21.88 -19.46 -0.55
CA ALA A 978 -20.77 -19.66 0.39
C ALA A 978 -20.61 -18.49 1.37
N SER A 979 -20.71 -17.26 0.85
CA SER A 979 -20.68 -16.03 1.64
C SER A 979 -21.76 -16.00 2.74
N ARG A 980 -22.99 -16.40 2.41
CA ARG A 980 -24.09 -16.51 3.38
C ARG A 980 -23.74 -17.49 4.50
N ILE A 981 -23.35 -18.72 4.13
CA ILE A 981 -23.08 -19.82 5.07
C ILE A 981 -21.91 -19.46 6.00
N LEU A 982 -20.85 -18.86 5.45
CA LEU A 982 -19.68 -18.45 6.25
C LEU A 982 -20.02 -17.31 7.21
N HIS A 983 -20.84 -16.33 6.79
CA HIS A 983 -21.29 -15.25 7.66
C HIS A 983 -22.17 -15.76 8.81
N GLU A 984 -23.17 -16.59 8.51
CA GLU A 984 -24.05 -17.20 9.51
C GLU A 984 -23.25 -18.05 10.51
N GLY A 985 -22.27 -18.83 10.02
CA GLY A 985 -21.39 -19.61 10.89
C GLY A 985 -20.54 -18.76 11.84
N ILE A 986 -19.94 -17.67 11.35
CA ILE A 986 -19.15 -16.76 12.18
C ILE A 986 -20.03 -16.04 13.21
N LEU A 987 -21.19 -15.53 12.80
CA LEU A 987 -22.13 -14.85 13.68
C LEU A 987 -22.58 -15.76 14.81
N LYS A 988 -23.00 -16.98 14.49
CA LYS A 988 -23.43 -17.97 15.47
C LYS A 988 -22.30 -18.29 16.47
N ASN A 989 -21.09 -18.56 16.01
CA ASN A 989 -19.97 -18.90 16.88
C ASN A 989 -19.58 -17.74 17.81
N ILE A 990 -19.60 -16.50 17.33
CA ILE A 990 -19.28 -15.32 18.14
C ILE A 990 -20.35 -15.07 19.19
N LEU A 991 -21.63 -15.14 18.82
CA LEU A 991 -22.72 -14.97 19.78
C LEU A 991 -22.65 -16.02 20.90
N HIS A 992 -22.25 -17.26 20.61
CA HIS A 992 -22.09 -18.32 21.62
C HIS A 992 -20.77 -18.27 22.41
N SER A 993 -19.84 -17.36 22.08
CA SER A 993 -18.56 -17.26 22.77
C SER A 993 -18.70 -16.70 24.21
N PRO A 994 -17.89 -17.13 25.19
CA PRO A 994 -17.99 -16.65 26.57
C PRO A 994 -17.56 -15.18 26.72
N MET A 995 -17.93 -14.52 27.83
CA MET A 995 -17.51 -13.12 28.10
C MET A 995 -15.98 -12.93 28.08
N LEU A 996 -15.24 -13.92 28.57
CA LEU A 996 -13.77 -13.91 28.55
C LEU A 996 -13.18 -13.68 27.15
N PHE A 997 -13.84 -14.17 26.10
CA PHE A 997 -13.41 -13.93 24.72
C PHE A 997 -13.52 -12.45 24.33
N PHE A 998 -14.58 -11.76 24.75
CA PHE A 998 -14.81 -10.35 24.45
C PHE A 998 -13.92 -9.40 25.27
N ASP A 999 -13.50 -9.82 26.46
CA ASP A 999 -12.57 -9.04 27.30
C ASP A 999 -11.13 -9.12 26.78
N THR A 1000 -10.73 -10.29 26.24
CA THR A 1000 -9.37 -10.54 25.72
C THR A 1000 -9.19 -10.13 24.26
N THR A 1001 -10.27 -10.15 23.46
CA THR A 1001 -10.24 -9.85 22.03
C THR A 1001 -10.75 -8.43 21.76
N PRO A 1002 -9.93 -7.54 21.18
CA PRO A 1002 -10.38 -6.19 20.85
C PRO A 1002 -11.62 -6.18 19.94
N LEU A 1003 -12.62 -5.38 20.28
CA LEU A 1003 -13.86 -5.25 19.51
C LEU A 1003 -13.59 -4.88 18.05
N GLY A 1004 -12.58 -4.03 17.82
CA GLY A 1004 -12.13 -3.67 16.48
C GLY A 1004 -11.66 -4.86 15.64
N ARG A 1005 -11.08 -5.90 16.26
CA ARG A 1005 -10.65 -7.13 15.56
C ARG A 1005 -11.86 -7.94 15.09
N ILE A 1006 -12.85 -8.09 15.96
CA ILE A 1006 -14.10 -8.81 15.64
C ILE A 1006 -14.85 -8.08 14.53
N LEU A 1007 -14.99 -6.76 14.64
CA LEU A 1007 -15.60 -5.91 13.61
C LEU A 1007 -14.86 -5.99 12.28
N ASN A 1008 -13.52 -6.07 12.29
CA ASN A 1008 -12.73 -6.22 11.07
C ASN A 1008 -13.02 -7.55 10.35
N ARG A 1009 -13.29 -8.65 11.07
CA ARG A 1009 -13.73 -9.93 10.47
C ARG A 1009 -15.09 -9.81 9.77
N PHE A 1010 -16.07 -9.17 10.41
CA PHE A 1010 -17.40 -8.93 9.80
C PHE A 1010 -17.36 -7.88 8.68
N GLY A 1011 -16.41 -6.95 8.71
CA GLY A 1011 -16.23 -5.90 7.73
C GLY A 1011 -15.35 -6.33 6.56
N LYS A 1012 -14.04 -6.24 6.74
CA LYS A 1012 -13.04 -6.33 5.67
C LYS A 1012 -12.86 -7.76 5.16
N ASP A 1013 -12.83 -8.75 6.04
CA ASP A 1013 -12.63 -10.13 5.62
C ASP A 1013 -13.88 -10.71 4.94
N MET A 1014 -15.07 -10.38 5.46
CA MET A 1014 -16.31 -10.70 4.78
C MET A 1014 -16.40 -10.02 3.41
N GLU A 1015 -15.96 -8.76 3.28
CA GLU A 1015 -15.86 -8.10 1.98
C GLU A 1015 -14.88 -8.81 1.02
N ALA A 1016 -13.75 -9.30 1.54
CA ALA A 1016 -12.81 -10.08 0.74
C ALA A 1016 -13.46 -11.39 0.25
N ILE A 1017 -14.26 -12.06 1.07
CA ILE A 1017 -15.03 -13.26 0.69
C ILE A 1017 -16.12 -12.91 -0.33
N ASP A 1018 -16.80 -11.78 -0.18
CA ASP A 1018 -17.92 -11.36 -1.02
C ASP A 1018 -17.49 -10.91 -2.42
N THR A 1019 -16.32 -10.26 -2.52
CA THR A 1019 -15.94 -9.51 -3.74
C THR A 1019 -14.58 -9.92 -4.31
N THR A 1020 -13.56 -10.08 -3.47
CA THR A 1020 -12.17 -10.27 -3.92
C THR A 1020 -11.90 -11.73 -4.27
N LEU A 1021 -12.27 -12.65 -3.39
CA LEU A 1021 -12.05 -14.09 -3.56
C LEU A 1021 -12.76 -14.66 -4.81
N PRO A 1022 -14.03 -14.30 -5.12
CA PRO A 1022 -14.67 -14.71 -6.37
C PRO A 1022 -13.93 -14.25 -7.61
N GLY A 1023 -13.46 -13.01 -7.63
CA GLY A 1023 -12.67 -12.46 -8.73
C GLY A 1023 -11.35 -13.20 -8.94
N SER A 1024 -10.63 -13.49 -7.86
CA SER A 1024 -9.34 -14.20 -7.88
C SER A 1024 -9.48 -15.65 -8.30
N ILE A 1025 -10.44 -16.40 -7.74
CA ILE A 1025 -10.67 -17.80 -8.11
C ILE A 1025 -11.08 -17.90 -9.58
N ARG A 1026 -11.94 -16.98 -10.06
CA ARG A 1026 -12.36 -16.95 -11.47
C ARG A 1026 -11.17 -16.71 -12.38
N SER A 1027 -10.35 -15.72 -12.06
CA SER A 1027 -9.16 -15.37 -12.85
C SER A 1027 -8.13 -16.50 -12.85
N MET A 1028 -7.92 -17.17 -11.71
CA MET A 1028 -7.04 -18.31 -11.56
C MET A 1028 -7.51 -19.49 -12.43
N LEU A 1029 -8.79 -19.87 -12.33
CA LEU A 1029 -9.34 -21.00 -13.10
C LEU A 1029 -9.35 -20.71 -14.60
N MET A 1030 -9.80 -19.52 -15.02
CA MET A 1030 -9.72 -19.10 -16.43
C MET A 1030 -8.27 -19.12 -16.95
N THR A 1031 -7.28 -18.70 -16.15
CA THR A 1031 -5.86 -18.72 -16.56
C THR A 1031 -5.33 -20.15 -16.67
N VAL A 1032 -5.58 -21.01 -15.68
CA VAL A 1032 -5.14 -22.42 -15.69
C VAL A 1032 -5.71 -23.15 -16.90
N PHE A 1033 -7.02 -23.05 -17.14
CA PHE A 1033 -7.65 -23.71 -18.28
C PHE A 1033 -7.20 -23.14 -19.62
N ASN A 1034 -7.00 -21.81 -19.74
CA ASN A 1034 -6.46 -21.21 -20.96
C ASN A 1034 -5.04 -21.70 -21.26
N VAL A 1035 -4.16 -21.76 -20.24
CA VAL A 1035 -2.79 -22.27 -20.42
C VAL A 1035 -2.82 -23.74 -20.86
N ILE A 1036 -3.60 -24.59 -20.18
CA ILE A 1036 -3.76 -26.00 -20.55
C ILE A 1036 -4.27 -26.12 -22.00
N ALA A 1037 -5.33 -25.39 -22.36
CA ALA A 1037 -5.88 -25.40 -23.70
C ALA A 1037 -4.85 -24.99 -24.76
N THR A 1038 -4.08 -23.91 -24.52
CA THR A 1038 -3.03 -23.48 -25.45
C THR A 1038 -1.90 -24.49 -25.60
N LEU A 1039 -1.45 -25.12 -24.50
CA LEU A 1039 -0.42 -26.15 -24.53
C LEU A 1039 -0.90 -27.39 -25.31
N VAL A 1040 -2.13 -27.84 -25.06
CA VAL A 1040 -2.74 -28.97 -25.76
C VAL A 1040 -2.81 -28.70 -27.27
N VAL A 1041 -3.24 -27.51 -27.69
CA VAL A 1041 -3.30 -27.13 -29.12
C VAL A 1041 -1.91 -27.16 -29.76
N ILE A 1042 -0.88 -26.61 -29.09
CA ILE A 1042 0.50 -26.60 -29.63
C ILE A 1042 1.06 -28.02 -29.74
N ILE A 1043 0.79 -28.90 -28.76
CA ILE A 1043 1.24 -30.29 -28.77
C ILE A 1043 0.53 -31.09 -29.87
N ILE A 1044 -0.77 -30.88 -30.08
CA ILE A 1044 -1.52 -31.52 -31.17
C ILE A 1044 -0.98 -31.07 -32.54
N ALA A 1045 -0.71 -29.77 -32.70
CA ALA A 1045 -0.19 -29.23 -33.96
C ALA A 1045 1.25 -29.66 -34.25
N THR A 1046 2.09 -29.72 -33.21
CA THR A 1046 3.53 -30.00 -33.31
C THR A 1046 4.02 -30.88 -32.16
N PRO A 1047 3.88 -32.22 -32.27
CA PRO A 1047 4.20 -33.15 -31.18
C PRO A 1047 5.64 -33.07 -30.67
N ILE A 1048 6.60 -32.70 -31.53
CA ILE A 1048 8.03 -32.57 -31.20
C ILE A 1048 8.27 -31.53 -30.08
N ILE A 1049 7.39 -30.52 -29.96
CA ILE A 1049 7.49 -29.45 -28.94
C ILE A 1049 7.15 -29.96 -27.53
N ALA A 1050 6.50 -31.12 -27.40
CA ALA A 1050 6.20 -31.70 -26.09
C ALA A 1050 7.46 -31.95 -25.24
N LEU A 1051 8.59 -32.31 -25.88
CA LEU A 1051 9.86 -32.56 -25.18
C LEU A 1051 10.45 -31.28 -24.54
N PRO A 1052 10.62 -30.15 -25.28
CA PRO A 1052 10.97 -28.86 -24.68
C PRO A 1052 10.04 -28.41 -23.54
N PHE A 1053 8.73 -28.60 -23.69
CA PHE A 1053 7.78 -28.23 -22.63
C PHE A 1053 7.89 -29.13 -21.40
N ALA A 1054 8.10 -30.43 -21.58
CA ALA A 1054 8.38 -31.34 -20.47
C ALA A 1054 9.66 -30.91 -19.73
N PHE A 1055 10.73 -30.57 -20.45
CA PHE A 1055 11.95 -30.03 -19.85
C PHE A 1055 11.69 -28.73 -19.08
N LEU A 1056 10.91 -27.80 -19.64
CA LEU A 1056 10.59 -26.54 -19.00
C LEU A 1056 9.69 -26.71 -17.76
N ALA A 1057 8.75 -27.66 -17.80
CA ALA A 1057 7.93 -28.04 -16.66
C ALA A 1057 8.77 -28.69 -15.56
N VAL A 1058 9.69 -29.60 -15.92
CA VAL A 1058 10.64 -30.20 -14.98
C VAL A 1058 11.56 -29.13 -14.39
N PHE A 1059 12.08 -28.20 -15.19
CA PHE A 1059 12.88 -27.08 -14.70
C PHE A 1059 12.09 -26.20 -13.73
N TYR A 1060 10.84 -25.87 -14.06
CA TYR A 1060 9.96 -25.10 -13.17
C TYR A 1060 9.71 -25.83 -11.84
N ILE A 1061 9.42 -27.14 -11.91
CA ILE A 1061 9.23 -27.99 -10.73
C ILE A 1061 10.54 -28.11 -9.95
N LEU A 1062 11.69 -28.28 -10.59
CA LEU A 1062 13.02 -28.34 -9.95
C LEU A 1062 13.43 -27.00 -9.34
N VAL A 1063 13.06 -25.86 -9.90
CA VAL A 1063 13.26 -24.56 -9.25
C VAL A 1063 12.34 -24.46 -8.03
N LEU A 1064 11.10 -24.92 -8.15
CA LEU A 1064 10.12 -24.89 -7.07
C LEU A 1064 10.46 -25.88 -5.93
N VAL A 1065 11.02 -27.05 -6.27
CA VAL A 1065 11.37 -28.18 -5.39
C VAL A 1065 12.84 -28.15 -4.95
N GLY A 1066 13.76 -27.66 -5.76
CA GLY A 1066 15.16 -27.42 -5.39
C GLY A 1066 15.26 -26.35 -4.31
N ASN A 1067 14.36 -25.35 -4.35
CA ASN A 1067 14.10 -24.48 -3.22
C ASN A 1067 13.55 -25.28 -2.00
N CYS A 1068 12.67 -26.28 -2.18
CA CYS A 1068 12.20 -27.16 -1.09
C CYS A 1068 13.30 -28.04 -0.48
N LEU A 1069 14.24 -28.59 -1.27
CA LEU A 1069 15.28 -29.49 -0.76
C LEU A 1069 16.32 -28.75 0.10
N GLN A 1070 16.60 -27.48 -0.22
CA GLN A 1070 17.50 -26.65 0.60
C GLN A 1070 16.93 -26.39 2.02
N LYS A 1071 15.61 -26.56 2.21
CA LYS A 1071 14.93 -26.48 3.52
C LYS A 1071 15.22 -27.71 4.40
N SER A 1072 15.46 -28.88 3.81
CA SER A 1072 15.74 -30.12 4.54
C SER A 1072 17.21 -30.22 4.99
N SER A 1073 18.16 -29.75 4.19
CA SER A 1073 19.60 -29.79 4.53
C SER A 1073 19.99 -28.86 5.69
N HIS A 1074 19.33 -27.71 5.87
CA HIS A 1074 19.67 -26.76 6.94
C HIS A 1074 19.01 -27.06 8.29
N HIS A 1075 17.96 -27.89 8.35
CA HIS A 1075 17.39 -28.34 9.63
C HIS A 1075 18.32 -29.29 10.40
N HIS A 1076 19.34 -29.87 9.76
CA HIS A 1076 20.33 -30.71 10.44
C HIS A 1076 21.55 -29.95 10.99
N HIS A 1077 21.72 -28.65 10.70
CA HIS A 1077 22.89 -27.88 11.14
C HIS A 1077 22.62 -26.84 12.24
N HIS A 1078 21.38 -26.73 12.74
CA HIS A 1078 21.06 -25.95 13.94
C HIS A 1078 20.68 -26.89 15.10
N LEU A 1079 21.68 -27.60 15.60
CA LEU A 1079 21.71 -28.10 16.97
C LEU A 1079 22.97 -27.49 17.61
N ASP A 1080 22.78 -26.39 18.35
CA ASP A 1080 23.83 -25.80 19.18
C ASP A 1080 24.20 -26.77 20.32
N PRO A 1081 25.48 -26.97 20.63
CA PRO A 1081 25.93 -27.81 21.74
C PRO A 1081 26.05 -26.95 23.00
N ALA A 1082 24.94 -26.69 23.70
CA ALA A 1082 25.01 -26.09 25.02
C ALA A 1082 23.77 -26.45 25.86
N HIS A 1083 23.86 -27.56 26.59
CA HIS A 1083 23.46 -27.72 28.01
C HIS A 1083 23.48 -29.23 28.38
N PRO A 1084 23.97 -29.59 29.58
CA PRO A 1084 24.12 -30.98 29.99
C PRO A 1084 22.76 -31.61 30.31
N CYS A 1085 22.48 -32.76 29.68
CA CYS A 1085 21.27 -33.54 29.87
C CYS A 1085 21.27 -34.19 31.27
N LEU A 1086 20.28 -33.83 32.10
CA LEU A 1086 19.85 -34.61 33.25
C LEU A 1086 18.90 -35.72 32.75
N LEU A 1087 19.29 -36.96 33.03
CA LEU A 1087 18.58 -38.19 32.73
C LEU A 1087 17.21 -38.25 33.43
N ILE A 1088 16.15 -38.34 32.64
CA ILE A 1088 14.87 -38.94 33.06
C ILE A 1088 14.48 -39.93 31.95
N GLU A 1089 14.47 -41.21 32.31
CA GLU A 1089 14.10 -42.35 31.46
C GLU A 1089 12.65 -42.27 30.95
N PRO A 1090 12.36 -42.66 29.69
CA PRO A 1090 11.03 -43.08 29.29
C PRO A 1090 10.97 -44.61 29.15
N LYS A 1091 10.02 -45.23 29.86
CA LYS A 1091 9.59 -46.61 29.64
C LYS A 1091 8.65 -46.69 28.42
N THR A 1092 8.85 -47.72 27.59
CA THR A 1092 7.90 -48.43 26.69
C THR A 1092 7.31 -47.63 25.52
N SER A 1093 7.12 -48.15 24.30
CA SER A 1093 7.36 -49.44 23.63
C SER A 1093 7.20 -49.20 22.11
N ASP A 1094 7.73 -50.13 21.32
CA ASP A 1094 7.36 -50.46 19.92
C ASP A 1094 7.98 -49.67 18.73
N SER A 1095 9.11 -50.22 18.25
CA SER A 1095 9.39 -50.73 16.88
C SER A 1095 8.31 -50.51 15.79
N ASP A 1096 8.55 -50.22 14.51
CA ASP A 1096 9.70 -50.25 13.61
C ASP A 1096 9.29 -49.45 12.34
N VAL A 1097 10.16 -48.62 11.76
CA VAL A 1097 10.29 -48.49 10.28
C VAL A 1097 11.73 -48.06 9.96
N LEU A 1098 12.48 -48.99 9.35
CA LEU A 1098 13.80 -48.77 8.77
C LEU A 1098 13.79 -47.65 7.71
N LEU A 1099 14.69 -46.69 7.89
CA LEU A 1099 15.17 -45.79 6.85
C LEU A 1099 16.43 -46.41 6.24
N GLN A 1100 16.45 -46.67 4.94
CA GLN A 1100 17.68 -47.05 4.23
C GLN A 1100 18.00 -45.96 3.19
N CYS A 1101 18.94 -45.09 3.56
CA CYS A 1101 19.73 -44.31 2.61
C CYS A 1101 20.67 -45.26 1.87
N ASP A 1102 20.74 -45.17 0.54
CA ASP A 1102 22.01 -44.94 -0.15
C ASP A 1102 21.85 -44.77 -1.66
N VAL A 1103 22.90 -44.21 -2.24
CA VAL A 1103 23.25 -44.02 -3.67
C VAL A 1103 23.03 -42.61 -4.23
N CYS A 1104 24.05 -41.77 -4.00
CA CYS A 1104 24.51 -40.78 -4.97
C CYS A 1104 25.02 -41.47 -6.25
N THR A 1105 24.69 -40.96 -7.43
CA THR A 1105 25.66 -40.67 -8.51
C THR A 1105 25.04 -39.85 -9.67
N SER A 1106 25.68 -38.70 -9.92
CA SER A 1106 25.99 -38.06 -11.22
C SER A 1106 24.90 -37.64 -12.25
N SER A 1107 25.03 -36.35 -12.62
CA SER A 1107 24.89 -35.74 -13.96
C SER A 1107 23.53 -35.17 -14.38
N LEU A 1108 23.39 -33.83 -14.42
CA LEU A 1108 23.72 -32.97 -15.55
C LEU A 1108 23.32 -31.52 -15.20
N SER A 1109 24.28 -30.73 -14.72
CA SER A 1109 24.08 -29.30 -14.46
C SER A 1109 24.39 -28.48 -15.72
N LEU A 1110 23.40 -28.32 -16.61
CA LEU A 1110 23.36 -27.16 -17.51
C LEU A 1110 22.60 -26.05 -16.80
N SER A 1111 23.30 -25.30 -15.95
CA SER A 1111 22.86 -23.98 -15.51
C SER A 1111 23.98 -23.01 -15.82
N PHE A 1112 23.65 -22.13 -16.76
CA PHE A 1112 24.46 -21.07 -17.32
C PHE A 1112 25.38 -20.38 -16.29
N TYR A 1113 26.63 -20.24 -16.72
CA TYR A 1113 27.62 -19.27 -16.27
C TYR A 1113 26.98 -17.91 -15.98
N LEU A 1114 26.95 -17.49 -14.71
CA LEU A 1114 27.02 -16.09 -14.27
C LEU A 1114 27.12 -15.92 -12.74
N VAL A 1115 27.09 -17.00 -11.94
CA VAL A 1115 27.20 -16.91 -10.46
C VAL A 1115 28.54 -17.40 -9.87
N SER A 1116 29.39 -18.09 -10.64
CA SER A 1116 30.69 -18.60 -10.16
C SER A 1116 31.90 -17.90 -10.78
N VAL A 1117 32.11 -16.62 -10.46
CA VAL A 1117 33.46 -16.00 -10.49
C VAL A 1117 33.79 -15.28 -9.17
N ARG A 1118 32.80 -15.07 -8.28
CA ARG A 1118 33.00 -14.40 -6.99
C ARG A 1118 33.86 -15.20 -5.99
N ARG A 1119 34.14 -16.47 -6.26
CA ARG A 1119 35.03 -17.33 -5.45
C ARG A 1119 36.43 -17.54 -6.01
N PHE A 1120 36.74 -17.06 -7.23
CA PHE A 1120 38.06 -17.28 -7.85
C PHE A 1120 39.07 -16.14 -7.64
N PHE A 1121 38.65 -14.99 -7.10
CA PHE A 1121 39.55 -13.84 -6.80
C PHE A 1121 39.72 -13.53 -5.30
N CYS A 1122 39.16 -14.36 -4.40
CA CYS A 1122 39.41 -14.25 -2.95
C CYS A 1122 40.02 -15.56 -2.43
N SER A 1123 41.21 -15.90 -2.91
CA SER A 1123 42.10 -16.82 -2.20
C SER A 1123 43.54 -16.50 -2.56
N VAL A 1124 44.37 -16.39 -1.51
CA VAL A 1124 45.83 -16.26 -1.52
C VAL A 1124 46.37 -14.82 -1.53
N SER A 1125 46.55 -14.25 -0.33
CA SER A 1125 47.91 -14.01 0.16
C SER A 1125 47.95 -14.11 1.70
N PRO A 1126 48.80 -15.00 2.26
CA PRO A 1126 49.10 -15.09 3.67
C PRO A 1126 50.26 -14.14 4.02
N GLY A 1127 50.18 -13.44 5.15
CA GLY A 1127 51.24 -12.54 5.59
C GLY A 1127 51.11 -12.17 7.06
N SER A 1128 51.56 -13.07 7.92
CA SER A 1128 51.82 -12.80 9.34
C SER A 1128 53.01 -11.85 9.52
N ARG A 1129 52.86 -10.87 10.42
CA ARG A 1129 53.87 -10.33 11.36
C ARG A 1129 53.21 -9.16 12.12
N GLN A 1130 52.73 -9.37 13.34
CA GLN A 1130 53.49 -9.29 14.60
C GLN A 1130 53.64 -7.85 15.10
N CYS A 1131 52.80 -7.47 16.07
CA CYS A 1131 53.24 -6.69 17.24
C CYS A 1131 52.37 -7.07 18.44
N ARG A 1132 52.97 -7.86 19.34
CA ARG A 1132 52.57 -8.04 20.74
C ARG A 1132 52.74 -6.71 21.47
N GLY A 1133 51.86 -6.47 22.44
CA GLY A 1133 52.32 -6.10 23.78
C GLY A 1133 51.65 -4.90 24.45
N LYS A 1134 51.13 -5.19 25.66
CA LYS A 1134 50.92 -4.31 26.83
C LYS A 1134 49.76 -3.31 26.74
N ALA A 1135 48.98 -3.02 27.78
CA ALA A 1135 48.79 -3.59 29.12
C ALA A 1135 47.54 -2.92 29.71
N GLU A 1136 46.81 -3.68 30.53
CA GLU A 1136 46.16 -3.31 31.81
C GLU A 1136 45.33 -2.02 32.01
N ARG A 1137 44.13 -2.29 32.57
CA ARG A 1137 43.42 -1.66 33.72
C ARG A 1137 42.28 -0.66 33.48
N ALA A 1138 41.25 -0.90 34.31
CA ALA A 1138 40.16 -0.04 34.80
C ALA A 1138 39.12 0.38 33.74
N GLY A 1139 37.80 0.28 33.94
CA GLY A 1139 37.02 0.23 35.17
C GLY A 1139 36.02 1.38 35.11
N SER A 1140 34.71 1.06 35.17
CA SER A 1140 33.56 1.92 35.54
C SER A 1140 33.31 3.25 34.79
N GLU A 1141 32.04 3.71 34.86
CA GLU A 1141 31.48 5.01 34.37
C GLU A 1141 31.17 5.00 32.86
N PHE A 1142 29.94 4.91 32.36
CA PHE A 1142 28.70 5.61 32.74
C PHE A 1142 28.95 7.05 33.17
N ASP A 1143 29.03 7.96 32.18
CA ASP A 1143 28.30 9.21 32.34
C ASP A 1143 27.97 9.94 31.04
N CYS A 1144 26.87 10.69 31.14
CA CYS A 1144 26.27 11.56 30.15
C CYS A 1144 27.20 12.74 29.77
N PHE A 1145 27.09 13.22 28.53
CA PHE A 1145 27.33 14.64 28.25
C PHE A 1145 26.26 15.21 27.30
N VAL A 1146 25.46 16.10 27.88
CA VAL A 1146 24.59 17.09 27.24
C VAL A 1146 25.42 18.37 27.01
N PHE A 1147 25.31 19.01 25.84
CA PHE A 1147 25.40 20.47 25.63
C PHE A 1147 24.79 20.77 24.24
N SER A 1148 23.64 21.43 24.09
CA SER A 1148 23.39 22.88 24.18
C SER A 1148 24.24 23.73 23.22
N GLY A 1149 23.56 24.53 22.38
CA GLY A 1149 23.99 25.89 22.08
C GLY A 1149 24.66 26.18 20.73
N LYS A 1150 23.92 26.89 19.87
CA LYS A 1150 24.34 27.94 18.91
C LYS A 1150 25.77 27.84 18.32
N CYS A 1151 25.83 27.67 16.98
CA CYS A 1151 26.89 28.35 16.21
C CYS A 1151 26.37 28.86 14.87
N VAL A 1152 26.22 30.19 14.81
CA VAL A 1152 26.20 31.02 13.61
C VAL A 1152 27.61 31.06 13.03
N ARG A 1153 27.75 30.85 11.71
CA ARG A 1153 28.82 31.32 10.79
C ARG A 1153 28.64 30.55 9.48
N ARG A 1154 28.93 31.05 8.29
CA ARG A 1154 29.17 32.38 7.71
C ARG A 1154 29.37 32.04 6.22
N VAL A 1155 28.67 32.73 5.34
CA VAL A 1155 28.98 32.82 3.92
C VAL A 1155 30.47 33.13 3.73
N LYS A 1156 31.15 32.41 2.84
CA LYS A 1156 32.32 32.92 2.11
C LYS A 1156 32.29 32.39 0.67
N LEU A 1157 32.30 33.35 -0.25
CA LEU A 1157 32.56 33.19 -1.67
C LEU A 1157 33.94 32.56 -1.90
N ALA A 1158 34.00 31.60 -2.82
CA ALA A 1158 34.93 31.51 -3.93
C ALA A 1158 34.37 30.51 -4.95
#